data_AF-A0A1F6RYP3-F1
#
_entry.id   AF-A0A1F6RYP3-F1
#
_cell.length_a   1.000
_cell.length_b   1.000
_cell.length_c   1.000
_cell.angle_alpha   90.00
_cell.angle_beta   90.00
_cell.angle_gamma   90.00
#
_symmetry.space_group_name_H-M   'P 1'
#
loop_
_entity.id
_entity.type
_entity.pdbx_description
1 polymer ?
#
loop_
_entity_poly.entity_id
_entity_poly.type
_entity_poly.pdbx_seq_one_letter_code
_entity_poly.pdbx_strand_id
1 'polypeptide(L)'
;MTPQEKIKYVKDKIDEMVQISPKGAVHIDLYTLTEYEEGPTLISNREQVAIINKLREDDYIKNVRFDKDAYGVWLEKVEFPKTSLDHLREIVLELYSQYQQYPVGKNIQYEIYVGRTDEDSDEILDERYGRLNAIKQLKSEGVITKYELESQQYIFEVAKCIINKEKLLEHINVFQNKKSIAKESEETDIYNYDEEREKILNIKVGNQHRLNRDRWLKRKNVFDVIFKFLDTSAGYAKIISIAQNKFLGHHIKKEEYLSVISSVIRRLKEKNIISLPVEDYNFREGLVESSKRTFGDNVILSIENESDFENQHSKISEFCDFIEKDGKKRFPKFYPNKKEKLEATQQLQLKALEDSLKEGLKEERITENVIKKIQDKEIPNAKQDIEKTYNASPLIRSKTLELIACEIGEFETGENLKNFLTDCGVNESLIEYPQTKWRMIYSVLVALSKSTNLNDRKILFKIIEESVHPLMHKGDKERALEIQDNFTGYLQYDGYCFSDGHIVKAIDVLIKKAENRRNERKRNEFENKVDKGLHQLFHDVMIGDSTKKSATQNPIPIQIVSGKMEVEGLRSGLEAIATKNEENTIVKNKKRIRLPHFNSTPWKDVSIRFLDERNVLIKGGNKTATADYEGLGFSNDKSNKPNLMWNFLLQMAKNNGETKPIQSPVPDNVKQIKRKISDFLKKLFKNDTEPFFDFSESKTYKLKIILIPPVVENEKNEDNLGIKDYLDETMVSKYEEPKNNDDW
;
A
#
# COMPACT_ATOMS: atom_id res chain seq x y z
N MET A 1 16.02 27.79 24.02
CA MET A 1 15.15 26.65 23.72
C MET A 1 15.61 25.99 22.43
N THR A 2 15.90 24.69 22.47
CA THR A 2 16.12 23.86 21.27
C THR A 2 14.84 23.80 20.42
N PRO A 3 14.91 23.42 19.13
CA PRO A 3 13.71 23.24 18.32
C PRO A 3 12.69 22.27 18.94
N GLN A 4 13.14 21.20 19.61
CA GLN A 4 12.24 20.27 20.30
C GLN A 4 11.55 20.94 21.49
N GLU A 5 12.27 21.73 22.29
CA GLU A 5 11.69 22.46 23.43
C GLU A 5 10.65 23.49 22.97
N LYS A 6 10.90 24.18 21.85
CA LYS A 6 9.95 25.14 21.28
C LYS A 6 8.67 24.46 20.79
N ILE A 7 8.79 23.33 20.09
CA ILE A 7 7.63 22.53 19.66
C ILE A 7 6.84 22.04 20.86
N LYS A 8 7.55 21.51 21.88
CA LYS A 8 6.94 21.03 23.10
C LYS A 8 6.17 22.13 23.83
N TYR A 9 6.75 23.32 23.98
CA TYR A 9 6.09 24.46 24.61
C TYR A 9 4.78 24.85 23.90
N VAL A 10 4.78 24.91 22.56
CA VAL A 10 3.56 25.21 21.79
C VAL A 10 2.53 24.07 21.93
N LYS A 11 2.95 22.81 21.93
CA LYS A 11 2.06 21.67 22.22
C LYS A 11 1.43 21.78 23.60
N ASP A 12 2.24 22.06 24.63
CA ASP A 12 1.78 22.19 26.02
C ASP A 12 0.77 23.35 26.13
N LYS A 13 0.97 24.46 25.42
CA LYS A 13 0.02 25.59 25.36
C LYS A 13 -1.28 25.26 24.62
N ILE A 14 -1.20 24.53 23.50
CA ILE A 14 -2.40 24.02 22.81
C ILE A 14 -3.18 23.11 23.76
N ASP A 15 -2.50 22.20 24.45
CA ASP A 15 -3.12 21.24 25.37
C ASP A 15 -3.78 21.94 26.56
N GLU A 16 -3.14 22.97 27.12
CA GLU A 16 -3.70 23.83 28.17
C GLU A 16 -4.99 24.52 27.69
N MET A 17 -4.99 25.08 26.48
CA MET A 17 -6.16 25.79 25.95
C MET A 17 -7.31 24.83 25.56
N VAL A 18 -6.99 23.62 25.09
CA VAL A 18 -7.97 22.56 24.83
C VAL A 18 -8.61 22.08 26.14
N GLN A 19 -7.88 22.04 27.25
CA GLN A 19 -8.48 21.73 28.56
C GLN A 19 -9.52 22.78 28.98
N ILE A 20 -9.34 24.05 28.60
CA ILE A 20 -10.28 25.13 28.89
C ILE A 20 -11.50 25.05 27.97
N SER A 21 -11.31 24.70 26.69
CA SER A 21 -12.39 24.57 25.70
C SER A 21 -12.30 23.23 24.95
N PRO A 22 -12.77 22.12 25.56
CA PRO A 22 -12.56 20.76 25.04
C PRO A 22 -13.35 20.45 23.76
N LYS A 23 -14.38 21.25 23.43
CA LYS A 23 -15.16 21.08 22.20
C LYS A 23 -15.00 22.30 21.29
N GLY A 24 -14.40 22.10 20.12
CA GLY A 24 -14.35 23.07 19.02
C GLY A 24 -12.99 23.73 18.79
N ALA A 25 -12.97 24.70 17.88
CA ALA A 25 -11.77 25.45 17.54
C ALA A 25 -11.33 26.34 18.72
N VAL A 26 -10.06 26.23 19.07
CA VAL A 26 -9.40 27.00 20.12
C VAL A 26 -8.60 28.11 19.48
N HIS A 27 -8.70 29.31 20.04
CA HIS A 27 -7.91 30.47 19.62
C HIS A 27 -6.67 30.59 20.51
N ILE A 28 -5.50 30.72 19.87
CA ILE A 28 -4.23 30.91 20.55
C ILE A 28 -3.59 32.18 20.03
N ASP A 29 -3.32 33.11 20.95
CA ASP A 29 -2.57 34.32 20.64
C ASP A 29 -1.12 33.96 20.29
N LEU A 30 -0.71 34.38 19.10
CA LEU A 30 0.67 34.31 18.61
C LEU A 30 1.39 35.57 19.07
N TYR A 31 1.89 35.55 20.31
CA TYR A 31 2.58 36.69 20.90
C TYR A 31 3.73 37.15 20.00
N THR A 32 3.70 38.42 19.61
CA THR A 32 4.91 39.16 19.25
C THR A 32 5.54 39.67 20.53
N LEU A 33 6.86 39.50 20.66
CA LEU A 33 7.68 40.17 21.68
C LEU A 33 7.34 41.66 21.74
N THR A 34 6.48 42.07 22.66
CA THR A 34 6.41 43.46 23.11
C THR A 34 7.34 43.57 24.31
N GLU A 35 8.19 44.60 24.30
CA GLU A 35 9.39 44.79 25.13
C GLU A 35 9.18 44.84 26.65
N TYR A 36 7.99 44.53 27.18
CA TYR A 36 7.60 44.86 28.56
C TYR A 36 7.12 43.69 29.45
N GLU A 37 7.19 42.44 29.00
CA GLU A 37 6.98 41.29 29.90
C GLU A 37 8.28 40.51 30.07
N GLU A 38 8.84 40.55 31.29
CA GLU A 38 10.04 39.82 31.73
C GLU A 38 9.77 38.30 31.84
N GLY A 39 9.25 37.69 30.77
CA GLY A 39 9.04 36.25 30.62
C GLY A 39 9.88 35.68 29.47
N PRO A 40 10.29 34.41 29.53
CA PRO A 40 11.20 33.82 28.54
C PRO A 40 10.46 33.43 27.24
N THR A 41 9.98 34.39 26.46
CA THR A 41 9.32 34.10 25.17
C THR A 41 10.33 34.15 24.02
N LEU A 42 11.19 33.12 23.95
CA LEU A 42 12.25 32.95 22.93
C LEU A 42 11.73 32.47 21.55
N ILE A 43 10.44 32.60 21.25
CA ILE A 43 9.82 32.08 20.01
C ILE A 43 9.18 33.23 19.24
N SER A 44 9.81 33.63 18.13
CA SER A 44 9.25 34.68 17.26
C SER A 44 7.93 34.24 16.63
N ASN A 45 7.05 35.19 16.25
CA ASN A 45 5.78 34.89 15.57
C ASN A 45 5.99 33.96 14.35
N ARG A 46 7.04 34.21 13.55
CA ARG A 46 7.39 33.36 12.40
C ARG A 46 7.74 31.92 12.81
N GLU A 47 8.42 31.73 13.94
CA GLU A 47 8.71 30.40 14.47
C GLU A 47 7.44 29.72 15.01
N GLN A 48 6.55 30.45 15.68
CA GLN A 48 5.27 29.91 16.15
C GLN A 48 4.41 29.43 14.97
N VAL A 49 4.29 30.23 13.90
CA VAL A 49 3.60 29.84 12.66
C VAL A 49 4.25 28.60 12.03
N ALA A 50 5.59 28.50 12.03
CA ALA A 50 6.28 27.32 11.51
C ALA A 50 6.01 26.06 12.35
N ILE A 51 5.96 26.20 13.68
CA ILE A 51 5.63 25.12 14.60
C ILE A 51 4.18 24.68 14.37
N ILE A 52 3.23 25.61 14.27
CA ILE A 52 1.81 25.29 13.99
C ILE A 52 1.64 24.55 12.67
N ASN A 53 2.31 24.99 11.60
CA ASN A 53 2.25 24.27 10.33
C ASN A 53 2.83 22.86 10.45
N LYS A 54 3.93 22.69 11.20
CA LYS A 54 4.50 21.36 11.48
C LYS A 54 3.54 20.50 12.28
N LEU A 55 2.89 21.04 13.31
CA LEU A 55 1.88 20.32 14.09
C LEU A 55 0.69 19.90 13.24
N ARG A 56 0.31 20.70 12.24
CA ARG A 56 -0.71 20.31 11.25
C ARG A 56 -0.22 19.20 10.31
N GLU A 57 1.04 19.24 9.87
CA GLU A 57 1.64 18.18 9.05
C GLU A 57 1.78 16.86 9.82
N ASP A 58 2.03 16.93 11.12
CA ASP A 58 2.12 15.79 12.03
C ASP A 58 0.72 15.28 12.48
N ASP A 59 -0.37 15.77 11.87
CA ASP A 59 -1.77 15.50 12.22
C ASP A 59 -2.10 15.75 13.71
N TYR A 60 -1.35 16.61 14.40
CA TYR A 60 -1.59 16.96 15.80
C TYR A 60 -2.76 17.96 15.95
N ILE A 61 -2.93 18.83 14.94
CA ILE A 61 -4.00 19.84 14.88
C ILE A 61 -4.61 19.90 13.47
N LYS A 62 -5.90 20.20 13.39
CA LYS A 62 -6.69 20.39 12.17
C LYS A 62 -7.37 21.76 12.16
N ASN A 63 -8.03 22.09 11.05
CA ASN A 63 -8.83 23.31 10.90
C ASN A 63 -8.12 24.64 11.24
N VAL A 64 -6.80 24.69 11.01
CA VAL A 64 -5.95 25.84 11.32
C VAL A 64 -6.31 27.06 10.47
N ARG A 65 -6.73 28.16 11.11
CA ARG A 65 -6.99 29.47 10.50
C ARG A 65 -6.27 30.57 11.27
N PHE A 66 -5.36 31.27 10.61
CA PHE A 66 -4.70 32.44 11.20
C PHE A 66 -5.61 33.66 11.10
N ASP A 67 -5.58 34.52 12.12
CA ASP A 67 -6.23 35.82 12.07
C ASP A 67 -5.62 36.69 10.96
N LYS A 68 -6.38 37.70 10.51
CA LYS A 68 -5.96 38.61 9.43
C LYS A 68 -4.61 39.26 9.68
N ASP A 69 -4.33 39.54 10.96
CA ASP A 69 -3.12 40.22 11.40
C ASP A 69 -2.02 39.24 11.85
N ALA A 70 -2.27 37.92 11.76
CA ALA A 70 -1.37 36.85 12.16
C ALA A 70 -0.90 36.87 13.63
N TYR A 71 -1.61 37.60 14.48
CA TYR A 71 -1.41 37.63 15.95
C TYR A 71 -2.19 36.54 16.68
N GLY A 72 -3.00 35.75 15.98
CA GLY A 72 -3.77 34.66 16.57
C GLY A 72 -3.99 33.53 15.58
N VAL A 73 -4.27 32.34 16.11
CA VAL A 73 -4.60 31.16 15.34
C VAL A 73 -5.78 30.43 15.95
N TRP A 74 -6.79 30.16 15.13
CA TRP A 74 -7.84 29.20 15.42
C TRP A 74 -7.39 27.82 14.96
N LEU A 75 -7.48 26.81 15.81
CA LEU A 75 -7.14 25.43 15.49
C LEU A 75 -7.98 24.45 16.28
N GLU A 76 -8.15 23.24 15.77
CA GLU A 76 -8.76 22.13 16.51
C GLU A 76 -7.69 21.09 16.78
N LYS A 77 -7.60 20.57 18.00
CA LYS A 77 -6.73 19.43 18.26
C LYS A 77 -7.33 18.20 17.57
N VAL A 78 -6.48 17.42 16.90
CA VAL A 78 -6.92 16.13 16.37
C VAL A 78 -6.99 15.17 17.56
N GLU A 79 -8.20 14.80 17.93
CA GLU A 79 -8.40 13.69 18.85
C GLU A 79 -8.12 12.41 18.08
N PHE A 80 -7.00 11.77 18.40
CA PHE A 80 -6.78 10.40 17.94
C PHE A 80 -7.71 9.50 18.76
N PRO A 81 -8.43 8.56 18.10
CA PRO A 81 -9.22 7.58 18.83
C PRO A 81 -8.30 6.89 19.84
N LYS A 82 -8.68 6.96 21.11
CA LYS A 82 -7.92 6.39 22.22
C LYS A 82 -7.71 4.90 21.94
N THR A 83 -6.48 4.42 22.05
CA THR A 83 -6.21 3.00 21.92
C THR A 83 -6.66 2.25 23.17
N SER A 84 -6.80 0.92 23.10
CA SER A 84 -7.08 0.10 24.28
C SER A 84 -6.05 0.29 25.41
N LEU A 85 -4.80 0.61 25.05
CA LEU A 85 -3.73 0.89 26.01
C LEU A 85 -3.92 2.25 26.70
N ASP A 86 -4.45 3.25 25.99
CA ASP A 86 -4.71 4.58 26.55
C ASP A 86 -5.83 4.52 27.58
N HIS A 87 -6.94 3.83 27.29
CA HIS A 87 -8.01 3.61 28.26
C HIS A 87 -7.53 2.84 29.50
N LEU A 88 -6.70 1.82 29.32
CA LEU A 88 -6.13 1.07 30.44
C LEU A 88 -5.25 1.96 31.32
N ARG A 89 -4.41 2.79 30.69
CA ARG A 89 -3.56 3.75 31.40
C ARG A 89 -4.38 4.80 32.15
N GLU A 90 -5.41 5.37 31.51
CA GLU A 90 -6.33 6.33 32.13
C GLU A 90 -6.97 5.74 33.40
N ILE A 91 -7.55 4.54 33.30
CA ILE A 91 -8.24 3.91 34.43
C ILE A 91 -7.25 3.55 35.55
N VAL A 92 -6.04 3.07 35.23
CA VAL A 92 -5.01 2.80 36.24
C VAL A 92 -4.59 4.07 36.98
N LEU A 93 -4.44 5.18 36.27
CA LEU A 93 -4.08 6.47 36.89
C LEU A 93 -5.23 7.05 37.71
N GLU A 94 -6.48 6.91 37.26
CA GLU A 94 -7.67 7.35 37.98
C GLU A 94 -7.86 6.56 39.29
N LEU A 95 -7.75 5.22 39.22
CA LEU A 95 -7.75 4.36 40.41
C LEU A 95 -6.61 4.71 41.37
N TYR A 96 -5.41 4.96 40.85
CA TYR A 96 -4.26 5.33 41.67
C TYR A 96 -4.43 6.69 42.34
N SER A 97 -4.98 7.67 41.63
CA SER A 97 -5.28 9.00 42.17
C SER A 97 -6.28 8.93 43.32
N GLN A 98 -7.39 8.20 43.15
CA GLN A 98 -8.37 8.02 44.22
C GLN A 98 -7.79 7.21 45.39
N TYR A 99 -6.96 6.21 45.12
CA TYR A 99 -6.24 5.45 46.14
C TYR A 99 -5.30 6.35 46.97
N GLN A 100 -4.60 7.29 46.33
CA GLN A 100 -3.75 8.26 47.04
C GLN A 100 -4.55 9.20 47.94
N GLN A 101 -5.74 9.62 47.49
CA GLN A 101 -6.63 10.48 48.28
C GLN A 101 -7.27 9.74 49.47
N TYR A 102 -7.64 8.46 49.26
CA TYR A 102 -8.34 7.65 50.26
C TYR A 102 -7.66 6.28 50.45
N PRO A 103 -6.52 6.22 51.18
CA PRO A 103 -5.70 5.01 51.27
C PRO A 103 -6.20 3.94 52.28
N VAL A 104 -7.45 3.94 52.76
CA VAL A 104 -7.82 3.27 54.03
C VAL A 104 -8.78 2.08 53.91
N GLY A 105 -8.25 0.85 54.01
CA GLY A 105 -9.04 -0.39 54.25
C GLY A 105 -9.15 -1.33 53.04
N LYS A 106 -9.17 -2.65 53.28
CA LYS A 106 -9.10 -3.70 52.23
C LYS A 106 -10.30 -3.74 51.26
N ASN A 107 -11.35 -2.95 51.49
CA ASN A 107 -12.63 -3.04 50.77
C ASN A 107 -13.17 -1.67 50.31
N ILE A 108 -12.33 -0.64 50.12
CA ILE A 108 -12.82 0.62 49.54
C ILE A 108 -13.25 0.37 48.09
N GLN A 109 -14.41 0.92 47.74
CA GLN A 109 -14.88 1.04 46.37
C GLN A 109 -14.43 2.38 45.79
N TYR A 110 -13.78 2.32 44.64
CA TYR A 110 -13.34 3.46 43.84
C TYR A 110 -14.28 3.61 42.64
N GLU A 111 -14.69 4.82 42.33
CA GLU A 111 -15.68 5.09 41.29
C GLU A 111 -14.98 5.48 40.00
N ILE A 112 -15.13 4.69 38.94
CA ILE A 112 -14.53 4.98 37.63
C ILE A 112 -15.64 5.33 36.65
N TYR A 113 -15.58 6.52 36.06
CA TYR A 113 -16.49 6.89 34.99
C TYR A 113 -16.33 5.94 33.79
N VAL A 114 -17.40 5.39 33.23
CA VAL A 114 -17.33 4.48 32.08
C VAL A 114 -17.69 5.18 30.78
N GLY A 115 -18.74 6.01 30.79
CA GLY A 115 -19.23 6.73 29.60
C GLY A 115 -20.69 7.15 29.75
N ARG A 116 -21.21 7.86 28.75
CA ARG A 116 -22.65 8.18 28.62
C ARG A 116 -23.42 7.01 28.03
N THR A 117 -24.68 6.87 28.41
CA THR A 117 -25.58 5.80 27.91
C THR A 117 -26.67 6.31 26.98
N ASP A 118 -26.85 7.62 26.84
CA ASP A 118 -27.98 8.28 26.18
C ASP A 118 -27.65 8.93 24.83
N GLU A 119 -26.39 8.90 24.38
CA GLU A 119 -25.96 9.49 23.11
C GLU A 119 -25.53 8.42 22.10
N ASP A 120 -26.20 8.39 20.94
CA ASP A 120 -25.94 7.46 19.82
C ASP A 120 -24.73 7.88 18.94
N SER A 121 -23.81 8.69 19.46
CA SER A 121 -22.61 9.03 18.68
C SER A 121 -21.60 7.88 18.76
N ASP A 122 -21.07 7.47 17.60
CA ASP A 122 -20.07 6.41 17.50
C ASP A 122 -18.85 6.69 18.41
N GLU A 123 -18.46 7.96 18.55
CA GLU A 123 -17.35 8.39 19.42
C GLU A 123 -17.62 8.12 20.91
N ILE A 124 -18.84 8.35 21.38
CA ILE A 124 -19.22 8.11 22.79
C ILE A 124 -19.35 6.62 23.08
N LEU A 125 -19.89 5.86 22.12
CA LEU A 125 -19.94 4.40 22.21
C LEU A 125 -18.52 3.82 22.27
N ASP A 126 -17.62 4.27 21.40
CA ASP A 126 -16.23 3.82 21.38
C ASP A 126 -15.49 4.13 22.69
N GLU A 127 -15.66 5.33 23.25
CA GLU A 127 -15.06 5.66 24.54
C GLU A 127 -15.61 4.77 25.67
N ARG A 128 -16.94 4.57 25.70
CA ARG A 128 -17.60 3.71 26.69
C ARG A 128 -17.09 2.26 26.59
N TYR A 129 -17.04 1.71 25.39
CA TYR A 129 -16.53 0.35 25.14
C TYR A 129 -15.05 0.23 25.50
N GLY A 130 -14.23 1.21 25.16
CA GLY A 130 -12.81 1.26 25.48
C GLY A 130 -12.55 1.21 26.98
N ARG A 131 -13.23 2.07 27.75
CA ARG A 131 -13.11 2.12 29.22
C ARG A 131 -13.64 0.85 29.89
N LEU A 132 -14.80 0.33 29.46
CA LEU A 132 -15.34 -0.91 30.01
C LEU A 132 -14.44 -2.12 29.75
N ASN A 133 -13.83 -2.20 28.56
CA ASN A 133 -12.88 -3.27 28.23
C ASN A 133 -11.61 -3.18 29.07
N ALA A 134 -11.09 -1.98 29.32
CA ALA A 134 -9.97 -1.76 30.23
C ALA A 134 -10.30 -2.20 31.67
N ILE A 135 -11.50 -1.91 32.19
CA ILE A 135 -11.96 -2.40 33.51
C ILE A 135 -12.00 -3.93 33.54
N LYS A 136 -12.56 -4.57 32.50
CA LYS A 136 -12.59 -6.04 32.38
C LYS A 136 -11.18 -6.64 32.35
N GLN A 137 -10.26 -6.00 31.64
CA GLN A 137 -8.86 -6.42 31.57
C GLN A 137 -8.19 -6.32 32.94
N LEU A 138 -8.30 -5.17 33.61
CA LEU A 138 -7.74 -4.97 34.96
C LEU A 138 -8.34 -5.94 35.99
N LYS A 139 -9.58 -6.39 35.79
CA LYS A 139 -10.17 -7.49 36.58
C LYS A 139 -9.49 -8.83 36.30
N SER A 140 -9.24 -9.16 35.03
CA SER A 140 -8.54 -10.40 34.66
C SER A 140 -7.09 -10.44 35.15
N GLU A 141 -6.44 -9.27 35.25
CA GLU A 141 -5.06 -9.11 35.75
C GLU A 141 -4.99 -9.04 37.29
N GLY A 142 -6.15 -9.06 37.97
CA GLY A 142 -6.26 -9.03 39.42
C GLY A 142 -6.02 -7.65 40.04
N VAL A 143 -5.93 -6.58 39.25
CA VAL A 143 -5.87 -5.19 39.74
C VAL A 143 -7.23 -4.78 40.30
N ILE A 144 -8.33 -5.15 39.63
CA ILE A 144 -9.70 -4.97 40.11
C ILE A 144 -10.21 -6.34 40.59
N THR A 145 -10.48 -6.49 41.88
CA THR A 145 -11.00 -7.75 42.43
C THR A 145 -12.49 -7.93 42.13
N LYS A 146 -13.26 -6.84 42.18
CA LYS A 146 -14.69 -6.80 41.88
C LYS A 146 -15.04 -5.42 41.32
N TYR A 147 -16.00 -5.36 40.39
CA TYR A 147 -16.65 -4.09 40.04
C TYR A 147 -18.16 -4.29 39.87
N GLU A 148 -18.93 -3.23 40.11
CA GLU A 148 -20.36 -3.15 39.85
C GLU A 148 -20.62 -1.90 38.99
N LEU A 149 -21.44 -2.03 37.94
CA LEU A 149 -21.84 -0.91 37.10
C LEU A 149 -23.12 -0.29 37.67
N GLU A 150 -23.11 1.02 37.83
CA GLU A 150 -24.24 1.79 38.31
C GLU A 150 -24.51 2.96 37.37
N SER A 151 -25.75 3.07 36.90
CA SER A 151 -26.19 4.21 36.11
C SER A 151 -26.51 5.37 37.05
N GLN A 152 -25.74 6.45 36.99
CA GLN A 152 -26.02 7.68 37.72
C GLN A 152 -26.81 8.65 36.84
N GLN A 153 -27.92 9.17 37.38
CA GLN A 153 -28.74 10.23 36.75
C GLN A 153 -29.28 9.89 35.34
N TYR A 154 -29.45 8.60 35.01
CA TYR A 154 -29.94 8.08 33.71
C TYR A 154 -29.06 8.36 32.47
N ILE A 155 -27.97 9.12 32.62
CA ILE A 155 -27.16 9.63 31.51
C ILE A 155 -25.75 9.02 31.54
N PHE A 156 -25.25 8.65 32.71
CA PHE A 156 -23.86 8.22 32.88
C PHE A 156 -23.77 6.85 33.56
N GLU A 157 -22.78 6.05 33.17
CA GLU A 157 -22.45 4.78 33.81
C GLU A 157 -21.13 4.90 34.58
N VAL A 158 -21.12 4.48 35.83
CA VAL A 158 -19.95 4.47 36.72
C VAL A 158 -19.68 3.04 37.17
N ALA A 159 -18.41 2.65 37.19
CA ALA A 159 -17.96 1.37 37.72
C ALA A 159 -17.40 1.53 39.14
N LYS A 160 -18.09 0.96 40.12
CA LYS A 160 -17.62 0.86 41.51
C LYS A 160 -16.65 -0.30 41.66
N CYS A 161 -15.34 0.00 41.63
CA CYS A 161 -14.24 -0.96 41.61
C CYS A 161 -13.63 -1.19 42.99
N ILE A 162 -13.48 -2.44 43.42
CA ILE A 162 -12.64 -2.84 44.55
C ILE A 162 -11.29 -3.27 44.00
N ILE A 163 -10.20 -2.66 44.45
CA ILE A 163 -8.85 -2.89 43.89
C ILE A 163 -7.96 -3.75 44.78
N ASN A 164 -7.00 -4.43 44.16
CA ASN A 164 -5.83 -4.99 44.83
C ASN A 164 -4.68 -3.96 44.77
N LYS A 165 -4.32 -3.42 45.93
CA LYS A 165 -3.27 -2.41 46.09
C LYS A 165 -1.93 -2.81 45.47
N GLU A 166 -1.47 -4.04 45.72
CA GLU A 166 -0.15 -4.49 45.27
C GLU A 166 -0.09 -4.53 43.74
N LYS A 167 -1.16 -5.06 43.13
CA LYS A 167 -1.30 -5.14 41.67
C LYS A 167 -1.45 -3.78 41.01
N LEU A 168 -2.14 -2.83 41.65
CA LEU A 168 -2.22 -1.46 41.14
C LEU A 168 -0.85 -0.79 41.11
N LEU A 169 -0.05 -0.94 42.18
CA LEU A 169 1.30 -0.39 42.25
C LEU A 169 2.26 -1.01 41.23
N GLU A 170 2.15 -2.32 40.97
CA GLU A 170 2.89 -3.00 39.89
C GLU A 170 2.63 -2.33 38.52
N HIS A 171 1.36 -2.07 38.19
CA HIS A 171 0.99 -1.45 36.91
C HIS A 171 1.49 0.00 36.81
N ILE A 172 1.39 0.78 37.90
CA ILE A 172 1.92 2.14 37.96
C ILE A 172 3.43 2.17 37.70
N ASN A 173 4.19 1.24 38.29
CA ASN A 173 5.63 1.14 38.06
C ASN A 173 5.98 0.83 36.61
N VAL A 174 5.20 -0.03 35.93
CA VAL A 174 5.38 -0.32 34.50
C VAL A 174 5.17 0.94 33.65
N PHE A 175 4.15 1.75 33.97
CA PHE A 175 3.90 3.00 33.24
C PHE A 175 4.93 4.10 33.52
N GLN A 176 5.50 4.15 34.72
CA GLN A 176 6.53 5.12 35.09
C GLN A 176 7.91 4.74 34.51
N ASN A 177 8.29 3.46 34.53
CA ASN A 177 9.61 3.00 34.03
C ASN A 177 9.77 3.08 32.51
N LYS A 178 8.68 3.02 31.74
CA LYS A 178 8.76 3.25 30.28
C LYS A 178 9.18 4.69 29.92
N LYS A 179 9.00 5.64 30.83
CA LYS A 179 9.34 7.05 30.59
C LYS A 179 10.84 7.36 30.75
N SER A 180 11.58 6.55 31.52
CA SER A 180 13.04 6.67 31.69
C SER A 180 13.82 6.00 30.56
N ILE A 181 13.37 4.83 30.07
CA ILE A 181 14.05 4.08 29.01
C ILE A 181 14.01 4.82 27.65
N ALA A 182 12.95 5.58 27.37
CA ALA A 182 12.85 6.39 26.14
C ALA A 182 13.79 7.62 26.12
N LYS A 183 14.42 7.96 27.25
CA LYS A 183 15.32 9.11 27.38
C LYS A 183 16.80 8.76 27.16
N GLU A 184 17.18 7.49 27.31
CA GLU A 184 18.57 7.04 27.17
C GLU A 184 18.95 6.63 25.73
N SER A 185 17.98 6.46 24.82
CA SER A 185 18.25 6.03 23.43
C SER A 185 18.54 7.16 22.43
N GLU A 186 18.67 8.42 22.87
CA GLU A 186 18.96 9.58 22.00
C GLU A 186 20.41 10.11 22.07
N GLU A 187 21.25 9.58 22.96
CA GLU A 187 22.67 9.96 23.05
C GLU A 187 23.59 8.84 22.54
N THR A 188 23.84 8.80 21.22
CA THR A 188 25.12 8.37 20.61
C THR A 188 25.03 8.41 19.09
N ASP A 189 25.40 9.55 18.50
CA ASP A 189 26.21 9.64 17.27
C ASP A 189 26.46 11.13 16.98
N ILE A 190 27.70 11.57 17.10
CA ILE A 190 28.10 12.96 16.81
C ILE A 190 28.16 13.13 15.29
N TYR A 191 26.99 13.38 14.73
CA TYR A 191 26.78 13.80 13.36
C TYR A 191 26.95 15.34 13.30
N ASN A 192 27.66 15.87 12.30
CA ASN A 192 27.89 17.32 12.18
C ASN A 192 26.60 18.04 11.71
N TYR A 193 25.71 18.28 12.66
CA TYR A 193 24.38 18.85 12.43
C TYR A 193 24.42 20.25 11.84
N ASP A 194 25.46 21.04 12.08
CA ASP A 194 25.48 22.44 11.67
C ASP A 194 25.67 22.61 10.16
N GLU A 195 26.52 21.78 9.55
CA GLU A 195 26.74 21.78 8.09
C GLU A 195 25.50 21.27 7.34
N GLU A 196 24.86 20.22 7.86
CA GLU A 196 23.62 19.69 7.29
C GLU A 196 22.44 20.65 7.49
N ARG A 197 22.40 21.37 8.62
CA ARG A 197 21.38 22.38 8.90
C ARG A 197 21.52 23.60 8.00
N GLU A 198 22.74 24.05 7.72
CA GLU A 198 23.00 25.12 6.75
C GLU A 198 22.58 24.69 5.34
N LYS A 199 22.89 23.44 4.97
CA LYS A 199 22.48 22.85 3.69
C LYS A 199 20.95 22.75 3.56
N ILE A 200 20.26 22.28 4.59
CA ILE A 200 18.79 22.19 4.64
C ILE A 200 18.16 23.59 4.60
N LEU A 201 18.73 24.57 5.31
CA LEU A 201 18.25 25.95 5.30
C LEU A 201 18.38 26.56 3.90
N ASN A 202 19.52 26.37 3.24
CA ASN A 202 19.75 26.85 1.87
C ASN A 202 18.79 26.20 0.87
N ILE A 203 18.51 24.91 1.00
CA ILE A 203 17.50 24.21 0.19
C ILE A 203 16.09 24.77 0.47
N LYS A 204 15.73 25.00 1.73
CA LYS A 204 14.41 25.52 2.12
C LYS A 204 14.19 26.94 1.61
N VAL A 205 15.18 27.82 1.72
CA VAL A 205 15.14 29.18 1.19
C VAL A 205 15.05 29.16 -0.34
N GLY A 206 15.84 28.32 -1.01
CA GLY A 206 15.77 28.14 -2.46
C GLY A 206 14.40 27.66 -2.94
N ASN A 207 13.80 26.69 -2.25
CA ASN A 207 12.46 26.18 -2.54
C ASN A 207 11.38 27.24 -2.32
N GLN A 208 11.45 28.03 -1.24
CA GLN A 208 10.51 29.12 -0.98
C GLN A 208 10.59 30.22 -2.04
N HIS A 209 11.81 30.59 -2.46
CA HIS A 209 12.01 31.52 -3.56
C HIS A 209 11.41 31.00 -4.86
N ARG A 210 11.58 29.70 -5.16
CA ARG A 210 10.98 29.07 -6.35
C ARG A 210 9.45 29.12 -6.30
N LEU A 211 8.84 28.74 -5.17
CA LEU A 211 7.38 28.79 -4.99
C LEU A 211 6.83 30.21 -5.11
N ASN A 212 7.51 31.20 -4.53
CA ASN A 212 7.10 32.60 -4.64
C ASN A 212 7.21 33.10 -6.09
N ARG A 213 8.32 32.80 -6.78
CA ARG A 213 8.49 33.10 -8.20
C ARG A 213 7.38 32.49 -9.04
N ASP A 214 7.10 31.20 -8.85
CA ASP A 214 6.10 30.49 -9.65
C ASP A 214 4.69 31.07 -9.41
N ARG A 215 4.36 31.49 -8.18
CA ARG A 215 3.12 32.23 -7.89
C ARG A 215 3.08 33.58 -8.62
N TRP A 216 4.19 34.32 -8.64
CA TRP A 216 4.27 35.62 -9.32
C TRP A 216 4.19 35.47 -10.84
N LEU A 217 4.84 34.47 -11.43
CA LEU A 217 4.74 34.15 -12.85
C LEU A 217 3.31 33.73 -13.23
N LYS A 218 2.64 32.92 -12.40
CA LYS A 218 1.22 32.57 -12.61
C LYS A 218 0.34 33.82 -12.61
N ARG A 219 0.57 34.76 -11.67
CA ARG A 219 -0.15 36.04 -11.66
C ARG A 219 0.16 36.87 -12.88
N LYS A 220 1.44 37.04 -13.25
CA LYS A 220 1.86 37.76 -14.45
C LYS A 220 1.19 37.19 -15.70
N ASN A 221 1.13 35.86 -15.86
CA ASN A 221 0.46 35.24 -17.00
C ASN A 221 -1.04 35.60 -17.06
N VAL A 222 -1.73 35.65 -15.92
CA VAL A 222 -3.13 36.13 -15.88
C VAL A 222 -3.22 37.58 -16.34
N PHE A 223 -2.32 38.44 -15.86
CA PHE A 223 -2.23 39.85 -16.27
C PHE A 223 -1.91 40.01 -17.76
N ASP A 224 -0.94 39.28 -18.30
CA ASP A 224 -0.53 39.31 -19.71
C ASP A 224 -1.67 38.89 -20.63
N VAL A 225 -2.47 37.90 -20.22
CA VAL A 225 -3.63 37.48 -21.01
C VAL A 225 -4.71 38.55 -20.98
N ILE A 226 -5.05 39.09 -19.81
CA ILE A 226 -6.00 40.20 -19.70
C ILE A 226 -5.51 41.36 -20.58
N PHE A 227 -4.23 41.71 -20.51
CA PHE A 227 -3.60 42.78 -21.31
C PHE A 227 -3.72 42.53 -22.82
N LYS A 228 -3.40 41.32 -23.30
CA LYS A 228 -3.55 40.96 -24.73
C LYS A 228 -4.99 41.09 -25.25
N PHE A 229 -5.98 40.88 -24.39
CA PHE A 229 -7.39 41.07 -24.75
C PHE A 229 -7.81 42.55 -24.79
N LEU A 230 -7.10 43.44 -24.09
CA LEU A 230 -7.33 44.88 -24.13
C LEU A 230 -6.80 45.52 -25.41
N ASP A 231 -5.64 45.07 -25.87
CA ASP A 231 -4.88 45.64 -27.00
C ASP A 231 -5.60 45.60 -28.37
N THR A 232 -6.75 44.93 -28.48
CA THR A 232 -7.40 44.61 -29.78
C THR A 232 -8.61 45.48 -30.18
N SER A 233 -9.02 46.51 -29.43
CA SER A 233 -10.13 47.39 -29.88
C SER A 233 -10.38 48.60 -28.99
N ALA A 234 -10.48 49.79 -29.60
CA ALA A 234 -10.79 51.05 -28.95
C ALA A 234 -12.29 51.21 -28.65
N GLY A 235 -12.64 51.55 -27.40
CA GLY A 235 -13.82 52.38 -27.11
C GLY A 235 -15.01 51.79 -26.35
N TYR A 236 -15.05 50.51 -25.96
CA TYR A 236 -16.20 49.94 -25.22
C TYR A 236 -15.78 48.95 -24.14
N ALA A 237 -16.63 48.82 -23.10
CA ALA A 237 -16.49 47.80 -22.05
C ALA A 237 -16.37 46.40 -22.66
N LYS A 238 -15.27 45.71 -22.38
CA LYS A 238 -14.98 44.36 -22.92
C LYS A 238 -15.42 43.29 -21.94
N ILE A 239 -15.97 42.20 -22.47
CA ILE A 239 -16.28 40.98 -21.71
C ILE A 239 -15.17 39.96 -21.98
N ILE A 240 -14.39 39.61 -20.96
CA ILE A 240 -13.29 38.62 -21.08
C ILE A 240 -13.71 37.31 -20.43
N SER A 241 -13.99 36.27 -21.22
CA SER A 241 -14.20 34.90 -20.70
C SER A 241 -12.87 34.20 -20.43
N ILE A 242 -12.69 33.71 -19.19
CA ILE A 242 -11.46 33.05 -18.72
C ILE A 242 -11.71 31.53 -18.58
N ALA A 243 -11.55 30.76 -19.66
CA ALA A 243 -11.71 29.30 -19.63
C ALA A 243 -10.41 28.54 -19.29
N GLN A 244 -10.43 27.69 -18.26
CA GLN A 244 -9.29 26.94 -17.69
C GLN A 244 -8.31 26.33 -18.71
N ASN A 245 -8.82 25.83 -19.83
CA ASN A 245 -8.07 25.07 -20.82
C ASN A 245 -7.08 25.93 -21.64
N LYS A 246 -7.24 27.26 -21.65
CA LYS A 246 -6.40 28.16 -22.45
C LYS A 246 -5.22 28.78 -21.68
N PHE A 247 -5.19 28.72 -20.34
CA PHE A 247 -4.37 29.64 -19.54
C PHE A 247 -3.12 29.02 -18.88
N LEU A 248 -3.15 27.76 -18.42
CA LEU A 248 -2.08 27.22 -17.56
C LEU A 248 -1.63 25.77 -17.85
N GLY A 249 -2.07 25.19 -18.97
CA GLY A 249 -1.78 23.79 -19.31
C GLY A 249 -2.55 22.79 -18.44
N HIS A 250 -2.73 21.55 -18.92
CA HIS A 250 -3.56 20.52 -18.29
C HIS A 250 -3.10 20.02 -16.90
N HIS A 251 -2.01 20.59 -16.35
CA HIS A 251 -1.34 20.07 -15.15
C HIS A 251 -1.68 20.81 -13.85
N ILE A 252 -2.48 21.89 -13.90
CA ILE A 252 -2.86 22.65 -12.70
C ILE A 252 -4.27 22.28 -12.27
N LYS A 253 -4.42 21.89 -10.99
CA LYS A 253 -5.71 21.58 -10.37
C LYS A 253 -6.65 22.79 -10.45
N LYS A 254 -7.95 22.55 -10.68
CA LYS A 254 -8.97 23.59 -10.89
C LYS A 254 -9.00 24.59 -9.73
N GLU A 255 -8.85 24.11 -8.51
CA GLU A 255 -8.92 24.89 -7.28
C GLU A 255 -7.74 25.87 -7.17
N GLU A 256 -6.53 25.42 -7.55
CA GLU A 256 -5.33 26.26 -7.54
C GLU A 256 -5.44 27.37 -8.60
N TYR A 257 -5.99 27.05 -9.77
CA TYR A 257 -6.25 28.01 -10.83
C TYR A 257 -7.25 29.09 -10.41
N LEU A 258 -8.39 28.68 -9.87
CA LEU A 258 -9.43 29.59 -9.39
C LEU A 258 -8.92 30.48 -8.26
N SER A 259 -8.08 29.95 -7.36
CA SER A 259 -7.46 30.73 -6.28
C SER A 259 -6.55 31.85 -6.82
N VAL A 260 -5.71 31.55 -7.81
CA VAL A 260 -4.83 32.55 -8.43
C VAL A 260 -5.63 33.64 -9.13
N ILE A 261 -6.62 33.27 -9.95
CA ILE A 261 -7.47 34.23 -10.68
C ILE A 261 -8.26 35.10 -9.71
N SER A 262 -8.93 34.50 -8.73
CA SER A 262 -9.72 35.23 -7.74
C SER A 262 -8.85 36.24 -6.96
N SER A 263 -7.61 35.85 -6.63
CA SER A 263 -6.68 36.75 -5.96
C SER A 263 -6.27 37.96 -6.81
N VAL A 264 -6.14 37.78 -8.13
CA VAL A 264 -5.78 38.86 -9.07
C VAL A 264 -6.97 39.78 -9.29
N ILE A 265 -8.14 39.23 -9.60
CA ILE A 265 -9.37 39.99 -9.82
C ILE A 265 -9.71 40.82 -8.59
N ARG A 266 -9.64 40.24 -7.38
CA ARG A 266 -9.90 40.96 -6.14
C ARG A 266 -8.98 42.18 -5.99
N ARG A 267 -7.68 42.04 -6.25
CA ARG A 267 -6.71 43.15 -6.15
C ARG A 267 -6.94 44.23 -7.19
N LEU A 268 -7.33 43.86 -8.41
CA LEU A 268 -7.68 44.81 -9.46
C LEU A 268 -8.93 45.61 -9.08
N LYS A 269 -9.94 44.93 -8.50
CA LYS A 269 -11.15 45.56 -7.99
C LYS A 269 -10.87 46.50 -6.81
N GLU A 270 -10.06 46.07 -5.84
CA GLU A 270 -9.66 46.89 -4.68
C GLU A 270 -8.96 48.20 -5.09
N LYS A 271 -8.33 48.23 -6.27
CA LYS A 271 -7.68 49.42 -6.83
C LYS A 271 -8.58 50.23 -7.77
N ASN A 272 -9.86 49.89 -7.90
CA ASN A 272 -10.80 50.48 -8.84
C ASN A 272 -10.30 50.44 -10.30
N ILE A 273 -9.54 49.41 -10.67
CA ILE A 273 -9.04 49.24 -12.03
C ILE A 273 -10.07 48.51 -12.89
N ILE A 274 -10.79 47.59 -12.26
CA ILE A 274 -11.88 46.84 -12.88
C ILE A 274 -13.15 46.99 -12.04
N SER A 275 -14.30 46.97 -12.70
CA SER A 275 -15.58 46.68 -12.07
C SER A 275 -16.08 45.30 -12.43
N LEU A 276 -16.78 44.72 -11.45
CA LEU A 276 -17.58 43.52 -11.65
C LEU A 276 -19.04 43.97 -11.68
N PRO A 277 -19.86 43.52 -12.64
CA PRO A 277 -21.28 43.84 -12.66
C PRO A 277 -21.89 43.42 -11.32
N VAL A 278 -22.60 44.36 -10.70
CA VAL A 278 -23.15 44.24 -9.35
C VAL A 278 -24.39 43.33 -9.39
N GLU A 279 -24.49 42.45 -8.39
CA GLU A 279 -25.66 41.63 -8.01
C GLU A 279 -26.03 40.45 -8.94
N ASP A 280 -25.37 39.29 -8.72
CA ASP A 280 -26.03 37.97 -8.49
C ASP A 280 -25.09 36.76 -8.60
N TYR A 281 -23.78 36.94 -8.79
CA TYR A 281 -22.84 35.84 -8.62
C TYR A 281 -22.46 35.68 -7.14
N ASN A 282 -23.39 35.09 -6.39
CA ASN A 282 -22.95 34.15 -5.37
C ASN A 282 -22.08 33.11 -6.10
N PHE A 283 -20.83 32.98 -5.69
CA PHE A 283 -19.93 31.89 -6.08
C PHE A 283 -20.51 30.58 -5.49
N ARG A 284 -21.67 30.12 -5.98
CA ARG A 284 -22.35 28.91 -5.51
C ARG A 284 -21.87 27.74 -6.34
N GLU A 285 -21.16 26.82 -5.70
CA GLU A 285 -21.10 25.42 -6.12
C GLU A 285 -22.55 24.90 -6.19
N GLY A 286 -23.10 24.84 -7.40
CA GLY A 286 -24.41 24.25 -7.67
C GLY A 286 -24.24 23.08 -8.63
N LEU A 287 -24.36 21.86 -8.12
CA LEU A 287 -24.69 20.70 -8.95
C LEU A 287 -26.10 20.95 -9.50
N VAL A 288 -26.23 21.15 -10.82
CA VAL A 288 -27.53 21.19 -11.49
C VAL A 288 -27.68 19.91 -12.29
N GLU A 289 -28.58 19.04 -11.85
CA GLU A 289 -29.17 17.99 -12.67
C GLU A 289 -30.08 18.63 -13.72
N SER A 290 -29.61 18.69 -14.97
CA SER A 290 -30.37 18.25 -16.16
C SER A 290 -29.66 18.67 -17.44
N SER A 291 -29.80 17.79 -18.43
CA SER A 291 -29.16 17.82 -19.74
C SER A 291 -29.47 19.06 -20.59
N LYS A 292 -28.45 19.90 -20.84
CA LYS A 292 -28.11 20.54 -22.14
C LYS A 292 -26.82 21.37 -21.97
N ARG A 293 -25.89 21.24 -22.92
CA ARG A 293 -24.50 21.76 -22.89
C ARG A 293 -24.41 23.24 -22.46
N THR A 294 -23.74 23.51 -21.33
CA THR A 294 -23.11 24.80 -21.03
C THR A 294 -21.60 24.59 -20.86
N PHE A 295 -20.81 25.37 -21.60
CA PHE A 295 -19.37 25.42 -21.49
C PHE A 295 -18.98 26.42 -20.40
N GLY A 296 -18.42 25.93 -19.28
CA GLY A 296 -17.43 26.61 -18.43
C GLY A 296 -17.89 27.81 -17.59
N ASP A 297 -17.27 27.93 -16.41
CA ASP A 297 -17.40 29.07 -15.49
C ASP A 297 -16.90 30.36 -16.17
N ASN A 298 -17.81 31.23 -16.65
CA ASN A 298 -17.45 32.48 -17.33
C ASN A 298 -17.40 33.64 -16.33
N VAL A 299 -16.20 34.12 -16.01
CA VAL A 299 -16.03 35.40 -15.29
C VAL A 299 -16.10 36.53 -16.31
N ILE A 300 -16.81 37.63 -15.99
CA ILE A 300 -16.89 38.84 -16.82
C ILE A 300 -16.17 39.98 -16.09
N LEU A 301 -15.23 40.66 -16.75
CA LEU A 301 -14.43 41.75 -16.19
C LEU A 301 -14.60 43.01 -17.04
N SER A 302 -15.05 44.12 -16.46
CA SER A 302 -15.04 45.44 -17.12
C SER A 302 -13.84 46.25 -16.61
N ILE A 303 -13.02 46.82 -17.49
CA ILE A 303 -11.89 47.67 -17.10
C ILE A 303 -12.34 49.13 -17.11
N GLU A 304 -12.23 49.81 -15.98
CA GLU A 304 -12.72 51.18 -15.81
C GLU A 304 -11.62 52.21 -16.07
N ASN A 305 -10.37 51.88 -15.76
CA ASN A 305 -9.22 52.75 -15.99
C ASN A 305 -8.07 51.97 -16.65
N GLU A 306 -7.97 52.12 -17.97
CA GLU A 306 -6.94 51.47 -18.79
C GLU A 306 -5.53 51.88 -18.38
N SER A 307 -5.29 53.18 -18.14
CA SER A 307 -3.96 53.69 -17.76
C SER A 307 -3.48 53.12 -16.42
N ASP A 308 -4.38 52.97 -15.44
CA ASP A 308 -4.04 52.35 -14.16
C ASP A 308 -3.78 50.84 -14.31
N PHE A 309 -4.51 50.16 -15.20
CA PHE A 309 -4.26 48.76 -15.51
C PHE A 309 -2.88 48.56 -16.15
N GLU A 310 -2.53 49.36 -17.16
CA GLU A 310 -1.23 49.34 -17.82
C GLU A 310 -0.09 49.63 -16.83
N ASN A 311 -0.27 50.62 -15.95
CA ASN A 311 0.70 50.94 -14.90
C ASN A 311 0.89 49.77 -13.92
N GLN A 312 -0.18 49.09 -13.49
CA GLN A 312 -0.06 47.90 -12.66
C GLN A 312 0.60 46.74 -13.40
N HIS A 313 0.28 46.54 -14.68
CA HIS A 313 0.91 45.53 -15.52
C HIS A 313 2.41 45.76 -15.64
N SER A 314 2.83 47.00 -15.90
CA SER A 314 4.25 47.40 -15.96
C SER A 314 4.95 47.13 -14.63
N LYS A 315 4.38 47.56 -13.50
CA LYS A 315 4.95 47.33 -12.15
C LYS A 315 5.11 45.85 -11.82
N ILE A 316 4.13 45.02 -12.18
CA ILE A 316 4.20 43.56 -11.98
C ILE A 316 5.25 42.95 -12.89
N SER A 317 5.38 43.41 -14.13
CA SER A 317 6.40 42.98 -15.07
C SER A 317 7.81 43.33 -14.58
N GLU A 318 8.04 44.58 -14.17
CA GLU A 318 9.30 45.03 -13.55
C GLU A 318 9.67 44.22 -12.30
N PHE A 319 8.68 43.93 -11.44
CA PHE A 319 8.90 43.13 -10.24
C PHE A 319 9.22 41.67 -10.56
N CYS A 320 8.60 41.08 -11.58
CA CYS A 320 8.94 39.74 -12.05
C CYS A 320 10.37 39.71 -12.60
N ASP A 321 10.77 40.72 -13.36
CA ASP A 321 12.12 40.85 -13.89
C ASP A 321 13.16 41.04 -12.77
N PHE A 322 12.81 41.79 -11.72
CA PHE A 322 13.61 41.90 -10.51
C PHE A 322 13.78 40.55 -9.80
N ILE A 323 12.70 39.80 -9.57
CA ILE A 323 12.76 38.46 -8.95
C ILE A 323 13.62 37.52 -9.79
N GLU A 324 13.50 37.55 -11.12
CA GLU A 324 14.32 36.72 -11.99
C GLU A 324 15.81 37.10 -11.89
N LYS A 325 16.14 38.40 -11.89
CA LYS A 325 17.51 38.89 -11.74
C LYS A 325 18.10 38.55 -10.36
N ASP A 326 17.36 38.77 -9.28
CA ASP A 326 17.78 38.45 -7.91
C ASP A 326 17.93 36.93 -7.71
N GLY A 327 16.99 36.14 -8.24
CA GLY A 327 17.06 34.68 -8.23
C GLY A 327 18.30 34.15 -8.96
N LYS A 328 18.61 34.69 -10.14
CA LYS A 328 19.85 34.37 -10.88
C LYS A 328 21.12 34.71 -10.09
N LYS A 329 21.13 35.85 -9.39
CA LYS A 329 22.28 36.31 -8.60
C LYS A 329 22.50 35.48 -7.33
N ARG A 330 21.44 35.21 -6.56
CA ARG A 330 21.52 34.52 -5.26
C ARG A 330 21.57 33.00 -5.39
N PHE A 331 20.93 32.45 -6.42
CA PHE A 331 20.76 31.01 -6.59
C PHE A 331 21.15 30.58 -8.02
N PRO A 332 22.39 30.85 -8.47
CA PRO A 332 22.80 30.63 -9.86
C PRO A 332 22.62 29.18 -10.31
N LYS A 333 22.83 28.21 -9.40
CA LYS A 333 22.61 26.76 -9.67
C LYS A 333 21.14 26.41 -9.95
N PHE A 334 20.18 27.16 -9.42
CA PHE A 334 18.73 26.93 -9.56
C PHE A 334 18.06 27.84 -10.58
N TYR A 335 18.78 28.86 -11.04
CA TYR A 335 18.37 29.83 -12.06
C TYR A 335 19.40 29.86 -13.20
N PRO A 336 19.61 28.73 -13.91
CA PRO A 336 20.48 28.71 -15.08
C PRO A 336 19.95 29.75 -16.07
N ASN A 337 20.86 30.52 -16.68
CA ASN A 337 20.48 31.65 -17.51
C ASN A 337 19.50 31.18 -18.58
N LYS A 338 18.39 31.88 -18.85
CA LYS A 338 17.37 31.38 -19.79
C LYS A 338 17.98 31.11 -21.17
N LYS A 339 19.00 31.90 -21.55
CA LYS A 339 19.84 31.67 -22.72
C LYS A 339 20.72 30.42 -22.56
N GLU A 340 21.40 30.19 -21.44
CA GLU A 340 22.17 28.95 -21.20
C GLU A 340 21.31 27.71 -20.99
N LYS A 341 20.09 27.82 -20.46
CA LYS A 341 19.16 26.71 -20.29
C LYS A 341 18.45 26.44 -21.60
N LEU A 342 18.11 27.46 -22.38
CA LEU A 342 17.58 27.28 -23.72
C LEU A 342 18.68 26.80 -24.65
N GLU A 343 19.91 27.29 -24.56
CA GLU A 343 21.08 26.79 -25.31
C GLU A 343 21.51 25.43 -24.80
N ALA A 344 21.48 25.12 -23.50
CA ALA A 344 21.77 23.78 -23.01
C ALA A 344 20.64 22.82 -23.32
N THR A 345 19.37 23.23 -23.29
CA THR A 345 18.23 22.38 -23.69
C THR A 345 18.17 22.26 -25.20
N GLN A 346 18.46 23.30 -25.96
CA GLN A 346 18.60 23.27 -27.42
C GLN A 346 19.85 22.51 -27.81
N GLN A 347 20.95 22.55 -27.07
CA GLN A 347 22.14 21.73 -27.29
C GLN A 347 21.91 20.30 -26.82
N LEU A 348 21.12 20.04 -25.77
CA LEU A 348 20.75 18.68 -25.35
C LEU A 348 19.72 18.08 -26.30
N GLN A 349 18.79 18.89 -26.82
CA GLN A 349 17.82 18.50 -27.83
C GLN A 349 18.47 18.42 -29.20
N LEU A 350 19.35 19.34 -29.59
CA LEU A 350 20.17 19.23 -30.80
C LEU A 350 21.13 18.08 -30.66
N LYS A 351 21.70 17.79 -29.49
CA LYS A 351 22.56 16.63 -29.27
C LYS A 351 21.75 15.34 -29.23
N ALA A 352 20.58 15.29 -28.61
CA ALA A 352 19.71 14.11 -28.62
C ALA A 352 19.06 13.90 -29.99
N LEU A 353 18.76 14.97 -30.72
CA LEU A 353 18.24 14.94 -32.07
C LEU A 353 19.37 14.72 -33.07
N GLU A 354 20.60 15.15 -32.81
CA GLU A 354 21.83 14.79 -33.54
C GLU A 354 22.27 13.39 -33.16
N ASP A 355 21.99 12.88 -31.97
CA ASP A 355 22.34 11.52 -31.53
C ASP A 355 21.26 10.57 -32.04
N SER A 356 19.97 10.96 -32.10
CA SER A 356 18.90 10.26 -32.83
C SER A 356 18.96 10.48 -34.33
N LEU A 357 19.47 11.60 -34.86
CA LEU A 357 19.84 11.73 -36.28
C LEU A 357 21.16 11.04 -36.54
N LYS A 358 22.10 10.90 -35.61
CA LYS A 358 23.35 10.14 -35.85
C LYS A 358 23.10 8.66 -35.63
N GLU A 359 22.14 8.25 -34.82
CA GLU A 359 21.64 6.88 -34.72
C GLU A 359 20.70 6.59 -35.87
N GLY A 360 19.81 7.51 -36.24
CA GLY A 360 18.90 7.41 -37.37
C GLY A 360 19.58 7.59 -38.72
N LEU A 361 20.62 8.43 -38.85
CA LEU A 361 21.54 8.52 -40.00
C LEU A 361 22.70 7.55 -39.86
N LYS A 362 23.00 6.94 -38.71
CA LYS A 362 23.80 5.71 -38.69
C LYS A 362 22.94 4.58 -39.18
N GLU A 363 21.68 4.48 -38.81
CA GLU A 363 20.74 3.48 -39.32
C GLU A 363 20.45 3.75 -40.79
N GLU A 364 20.20 4.98 -41.24
CA GLU A 364 20.02 5.34 -42.66
C GLU A 364 21.34 5.34 -43.44
N ARG A 365 22.50 5.75 -42.92
CA ARG A 365 23.80 5.55 -43.62
C ARG A 365 24.28 4.11 -43.56
N ILE A 366 23.92 3.32 -42.55
CA ILE A 366 24.15 1.88 -42.53
C ILE A 366 23.21 1.26 -43.56
N THR A 367 21.94 1.66 -43.63
CA THR A 367 20.97 1.15 -44.61
C THR A 367 21.29 1.62 -46.03
N GLU A 368 21.72 2.87 -46.25
CA GLU A 368 22.18 3.41 -47.53
C GLU A 368 23.55 2.88 -47.92
N ASN A 369 24.53 2.75 -47.02
CA ASN A 369 25.81 2.09 -47.35
C ASN A 369 25.64 0.58 -47.54
N VAL A 370 24.67 -0.06 -46.88
CA VAL A 370 24.30 -1.46 -47.09
C VAL A 370 23.55 -1.62 -48.41
N ILE A 371 22.59 -0.75 -48.74
CA ILE A 371 21.89 -0.73 -50.03
C ILE A 371 22.87 -0.41 -51.16
N LYS A 372 23.79 0.54 -50.98
CA LYS A 372 24.82 0.90 -51.96
C LYS A 372 25.88 -0.20 -52.11
N LYS A 373 26.29 -0.88 -51.03
CA LYS A 373 27.12 -2.11 -51.09
C LYS A 373 26.40 -3.32 -51.71
N ILE A 374 25.07 -3.41 -51.55
CA ILE A 374 24.23 -4.44 -52.20
C ILE A 374 24.06 -4.12 -53.69
N GLN A 375 23.98 -2.84 -54.08
CA GLN A 375 23.88 -2.39 -55.47
C GLN A 375 25.23 -2.46 -56.21
N ASP A 376 26.35 -2.20 -55.54
CA ASP A 376 27.70 -2.17 -56.14
C ASP A 376 28.36 -3.56 -56.31
N LYS A 377 27.61 -4.67 -56.15
CA LYS A 377 28.04 -6.05 -56.49
C LYS A 377 29.37 -6.54 -55.88
N GLU A 378 29.85 -5.93 -54.81
CA GLU A 378 31.01 -6.46 -54.08
C GLU A 378 30.66 -6.72 -52.61
N ILE A 379 30.57 -8.03 -52.30
CA ILE A 379 30.96 -8.72 -51.05
C ILE A 379 29.86 -9.71 -50.59
N PRO A 380 30.10 -11.03 -50.73
CA PRO A 380 29.24 -12.10 -50.18
C PRO A 380 29.08 -12.07 -48.63
N ASN A 381 29.93 -11.34 -47.90
CA ASN A 381 29.98 -11.36 -46.43
C ASN A 381 29.17 -10.26 -45.71
N ALA A 382 28.64 -9.23 -46.38
CA ALA A 382 27.87 -8.17 -45.71
C ALA A 382 26.50 -8.65 -45.19
N LYS A 383 25.91 -9.66 -45.83
CA LYS A 383 24.69 -10.34 -45.36
C LYS A 383 24.92 -11.05 -44.02
N GLN A 384 26.11 -11.63 -43.84
CA GLN A 384 26.46 -12.45 -42.68
C GLN A 384 26.76 -11.60 -41.43
N ASP A 385 27.30 -10.38 -41.60
CA ASP A 385 27.56 -9.46 -40.49
C ASP A 385 26.31 -8.68 -40.05
N ILE A 386 25.35 -8.45 -40.96
CA ILE A 386 24.04 -7.89 -40.60
C ILE A 386 23.21 -8.94 -39.83
N GLU A 387 23.21 -10.21 -40.25
CA GLU A 387 22.57 -11.30 -39.51
C GLU A 387 23.18 -11.52 -38.11
N LYS A 388 24.50 -11.32 -37.93
CA LYS A 388 25.15 -11.46 -36.61
C LYS A 388 24.88 -10.30 -35.65
N THR A 389 24.53 -9.13 -36.16
CA THR A 389 24.27 -7.94 -35.32
C THR A 389 22.81 -7.87 -34.83
N TYR A 390 21.90 -8.60 -35.48
CA TYR A 390 20.50 -8.77 -35.06
C TYR A 390 20.25 -10.11 -34.33
N ASN A 391 21.10 -10.46 -33.36
CA ASN A 391 20.61 -11.18 -32.17
C ASN A 391 19.76 -10.20 -31.33
N ALA A 392 18.72 -9.65 -31.95
CA ALA A 392 17.86 -8.63 -31.38
C ALA A 392 17.17 -9.25 -30.18
N SER A 393 17.45 -8.69 -29.00
CA SER A 393 16.66 -8.95 -27.82
C SER A 393 15.18 -8.92 -28.21
N PRO A 394 14.38 -9.91 -27.78
CA PRO A 394 12.97 -9.98 -28.14
C PRO A 394 12.27 -8.68 -27.73
N LEU A 395 11.29 -8.23 -28.53
CA LEU A 395 10.59 -6.95 -28.33
C LEU A 395 10.00 -6.82 -26.92
N ILE A 396 9.51 -7.94 -26.39
CA ILE A 396 9.01 -8.11 -25.03
C ILE A 396 9.79 -9.29 -24.43
N ARG A 397 10.30 -9.17 -23.21
CA ARG A 397 11.07 -10.23 -22.58
C ARG A 397 10.24 -11.50 -22.41
N SER A 398 10.87 -12.66 -22.59
CA SER A 398 10.19 -13.96 -22.50
C SER A 398 9.42 -14.15 -21.18
N LYS A 399 9.94 -13.62 -20.06
CA LYS A 399 9.25 -13.75 -18.77
C LYS A 399 7.92 -13.01 -18.70
N THR A 400 7.84 -11.85 -19.35
CA THR A 400 6.59 -11.08 -19.49
C THR A 400 5.59 -11.84 -20.36
N LEU A 401 6.05 -12.42 -21.47
CA LEU A 401 5.21 -13.21 -22.37
C LEU A 401 4.72 -14.51 -21.72
N GLU A 402 5.51 -15.13 -20.84
CA GLU A 402 5.10 -16.30 -20.06
C GLU A 402 3.93 -15.97 -19.14
N LEU A 403 3.98 -14.84 -18.42
CA LEU A 403 2.89 -14.40 -17.54
C LEU A 403 1.61 -14.07 -18.31
N ILE A 404 1.74 -13.39 -19.45
CA ILE A 404 0.62 -13.10 -20.34
C ILE A 404 0.02 -14.41 -20.88
N ALA A 405 0.85 -15.35 -21.34
CA ALA A 405 0.40 -16.62 -21.88
C ALA A 405 -0.33 -17.49 -20.85
N CYS A 406 0.13 -17.48 -19.59
CA CYS A 406 -0.56 -18.16 -18.48
C CYS A 406 -1.98 -17.62 -18.29
N GLU A 407 -2.17 -16.30 -18.28
CA GLU A 407 -3.49 -15.69 -18.15
C GLU A 407 -4.40 -16.02 -19.34
N ILE A 408 -3.92 -15.83 -20.58
CA ILE A 408 -4.70 -16.15 -21.81
C ILE A 408 -5.07 -17.64 -21.86
N GLY A 409 -4.17 -18.52 -21.39
CA GLY A 409 -4.38 -19.96 -21.34
C GLY A 409 -5.58 -20.38 -20.48
N GLU A 410 -6.03 -19.54 -19.53
CA GLU A 410 -7.18 -19.82 -18.68
C GLU A 410 -8.53 -19.44 -19.32
N PHE A 411 -8.55 -18.70 -20.44
CA PHE A 411 -9.79 -18.12 -20.96
C PHE A 411 -10.75 -19.14 -21.56
N GLU A 412 -10.21 -20.09 -22.32
CA GLU A 412 -11.00 -20.96 -23.18
C GLU A 412 -10.41 -22.38 -23.28
N THR A 413 -11.07 -23.24 -24.06
CA THR A 413 -10.54 -24.57 -24.42
C THR A 413 -9.34 -24.45 -25.39
N GLY A 414 -8.53 -25.50 -25.50
CA GLY A 414 -7.36 -25.49 -26.40
C GLY A 414 -7.73 -25.24 -27.86
N GLU A 415 -8.84 -25.79 -28.34
CA GLU A 415 -9.32 -25.61 -29.72
C GLU A 415 -9.80 -24.16 -29.96
N ASN A 416 -10.55 -23.59 -29.02
CA ASN A 416 -10.99 -22.19 -29.11
C ASN A 416 -9.81 -21.22 -29.08
N LEU A 417 -8.76 -21.53 -28.30
CA LEU A 417 -7.53 -20.73 -28.27
C LEU A 417 -6.72 -20.84 -29.56
N LYS A 418 -6.68 -22.02 -30.20
CA LYS A 418 -6.10 -22.19 -31.53
C LYS A 418 -6.84 -21.33 -32.56
N ASN A 419 -8.17 -21.41 -32.59
CA ASN A 419 -9.00 -20.58 -33.48
C ASN A 419 -8.79 -19.08 -33.23
N PHE A 420 -8.76 -18.66 -31.97
CA PHE A 420 -8.45 -17.28 -31.58
C PHE A 420 -7.09 -16.79 -32.12
N LEU A 421 -6.04 -17.62 -32.04
CA LEU A 421 -4.72 -17.29 -32.59
C LEU A 421 -4.77 -17.17 -34.11
N THR A 422 -5.45 -18.09 -34.80
CA THR A 422 -5.66 -18.03 -36.25
C THR A 422 -6.43 -16.76 -36.66
N ASP A 423 -7.48 -16.39 -35.92
CA ASP A 423 -8.28 -15.17 -36.14
C ASP A 423 -7.46 -13.88 -35.91
N CYS A 424 -6.46 -13.95 -35.02
CA CYS A 424 -5.48 -12.87 -34.84
C CYS A 424 -4.49 -12.77 -36.01
N GLY A 425 -4.44 -13.76 -36.90
CA GLY A 425 -3.56 -13.82 -38.08
C GLY A 425 -2.28 -14.62 -37.86
N VAL A 426 -2.22 -15.45 -36.82
CA VAL A 426 -1.08 -16.35 -36.59
C VAL A 426 -1.09 -17.46 -37.64
N ASN A 427 0.06 -17.73 -38.26
CA ASN A 427 0.21 -18.86 -39.17
C ASN A 427 0.04 -20.19 -38.40
N GLU A 428 -0.82 -21.08 -38.87
CA GLU A 428 -1.07 -22.39 -38.26
C GLU A 428 0.22 -23.19 -38.02
N SER A 429 1.24 -23.02 -38.87
CA SER A 429 2.54 -23.69 -38.68
C SER A 429 3.31 -23.25 -37.43
N LEU A 430 2.97 -22.10 -36.85
CA LEU A 430 3.56 -21.61 -35.58
C LEU A 430 2.79 -22.09 -34.36
N ILE A 431 1.60 -22.68 -34.53
CA ILE A 431 0.73 -23.11 -33.43
C ILE A 431 1.02 -24.59 -33.12
N GLU A 432 1.85 -24.84 -32.12
CA GLU A 432 2.15 -26.20 -31.65
C GLU A 432 0.95 -26.77 -30.86
N TYR A 433 0.12 -27.58 -31.54
CA TYR A 433 -1.05 -28.25 -30.95
C TYR A 433 -1.03 -29.76 -31.27
N PRO A 434 -1.28 -30.67 -30.30
CA PRO A 434 -1.72 -30.41 -28.93
C PRO A 434 -0.55 -30.11 -27.95
N GLN A 435 -0.72 -29.10 -27.11
CA GLN A 435 0.15 -28.73 -25.98
C GLN A 435 -0.72 -28.23 -24.81
N THR A 436 -0.12 -27.96 -23.64
CA THR A 436 -0.86 -27.23 -22.59
C THR A 436 -1.24 -25.84 -23.12
N LYS A 437 -2.46 -25.38 -22.81
CA LYS A 437 -3.04 -24.12 -23.35
C LYS A 437 -2.08 -22.94 -23.31
N TRP A 438 -1.48 -22.68 -22.15
CA TRP A 438 -0.53 -21.58 -21.99
C TRP A 438 0.81 -21.79 -22.72
N ARG A 439 1.29 -23.04 -22.90
CA ARG A 439 2.52 -23.32 -23.65
C ARG A 439 2.35 -23.06 -25.14
N MET A 440 1.19 -23.45 -25.69
CA MET A 440 0.81 -23.14 -27.07
C MET A 440 0.86 -21.63 -27.30
N ILE A 441 0.18 -20.84 -26.46
CA ILE A 441 0.20 -19.37 -26.55
C ILE A 441 1.62 -18.82 -26.36
N TYR A 442 2.36 -19.31 -25.36
CA TYR A 442 3.71 -18.85 -25.08
C TYR A 442 4.67 -19.07 -26.26
N SER A 443 4.62 -20.24 -26.90
CA SER A 443 5.47 -20.55 -28.07
C SER A 443 5.23 -19.56 -29.21
N VAL A 444 3.95 -19.28 -29.52
CA VAL A 444 3.54 -18.29 -30.52
C VAL A 444 4.02 -16.89 -30.15
N LEU A 445 3.76 -16.43 -28.93
CA LEU A 445 4.16 -15.10 -28.48
C LEU A 445 5.68 -14.90 -28.54
N VAL A 446 6.46 -15.92 -28.13
CA VAL A 446 7.93 -15.86 -28.18
C VAL A 446 8.42 -15.84 -29.62
N ALA A 447 7.87 -16.68 -30.50
CA ALA A 447 8.22 -16.70 -31.92
C ALA A 447 7.98 -15.32 -32.58
N LEU A 448 6.80 -14.74 -32.35
CA LEU A 448 6.43 -13.42 -32.87
C LEU A 448 7.32 -12.30 -32.29
N SER A 449 7.66 -12.36 -31.00
CA SER A 449 8.51 -11.35 -30.33
C SER A 449 9.96 -11.31 -30.83
N LYS A 450 10.46 -12.45 -31.31
CA LYS A 450 11.81 -12.61 -31.87
C LYS A 450 11.87 -12.25 -33.34
N SER A 451 10.71 -12.17 -34.01
CA SER A 451 10.65 -11.85 -35.42
C SER A 451 11.09 -10.40 -35.71
N THR A 452 11.87 -10.25 -36.77
CA THR A 452 12.23 -8.94 -37.34
C THR A 452 11.12 -8.39 -38.22
N ASN A 453 10.14 -9.21 -38.62
CA ASN A 453 9.02 -8.80 -39.44
C ASN A 453 8.05 -7.89 -38.65
N LEU A 454 7.76 -6.71 -39.20
CA LEU A 454 6.83 -5.76 -38.60
C LEU A 454 5.40 -6.31 -38.50
N ASN A 455 4.97 -7.17 -39.42
CA ASN A 455 3.65 -7.79 -39.37
C ASN A 455 3.54 -8.76 -38.19
N ASP A 456 4.57 -9.56 -37.92
CA ASP A 456 4.58 -10.49 -36.78
C ASP A 456 4.49 -9.72 -35.44
N ARG A 457 5.15 -8.56 -35.35
CA ARG A 457 5.04 -7.67 -34.18
C ARG A 457 3.65 -7.05 -34.04
N LYS A 458 2.98 -6.72 -35.16
CA LYS A 458 1.58 -6.28 -35.13
C LYS A 458 0.65 -7.40 -34.68
N ILE A 459 0.88 -8.64 -35.14
CA ILE A 459 0.12 -9.82 -34.71
C ILE A 459 0.35 -10.05 -33.21
N LEU A 460 1.59 -9.93 -32.72
CA LEU A 460 1.90 -10.04 -31.29
C LEU A 460 1.06 -9.07 -30.45
N PHE A 461 1.05 -7.77 -30.81
CA PHE A 461 0.24 -6.80 -30.08
C PHE A 461 -1.25 -7.06 -30.23
N LYS A 462 -1.73 -7.42 -31.43
CA LYS A 462 -3.13 -7.78 -31.67
C LYS A 462 -3.60 -8.93 -30.77
N ILE A 463 -2.81 -9.99 -30.61
CA ILE A 463 -3.14 -11.09 -29.70
C ILE A 463 -3.34 -10.58 -28.28
N ILE A 464 -2.40 -9.77 -27.77
CA ILE A 464 -2.44 -9.25 -26.40
C ILE A 464 -3.60 -8.26 -26.22
N GLU A 465 -3.88 -7.40 -27.21
CA GLU A 465 -4.98 -6.44 -27.22
C GLU A 465 -6.37 -7.12 -27.29
N GLU A 466 -6.57 -8.06 -28.20
CA GLU A 466 -7.83 -8.79 -28.32
C GLU A 466 -8.12 -9.63 -27.07
N SER A 467 -7.07 -10.18 -26.45
CA SER A 467 -7.22 -11.00 -25.25
C SER A 467 -7.69 -10.22 -24.00
N VAL A 468 -7.62 -8.89 -23.99
CA VAL A 468 -8.21 -8.05 -22.93
C VAL A 468 -9.59 -7.48 -23.31
N HIS A 469 -10.11 -7.82 -24.49
CA HIS A 469 -11.40 -7.33 -24.95
C HIS A 469 -12.55 -7.96 -24.14
N PRO A 470 -13.60 -7.21 -23.73
CA PRO A 470 -14.69 -7.76 -22.92
C PRO A 470 -15.41 -8.97 -23.52
N LEU A 471 -15.44 -9.10 -24.85
CA LEU A 471 -16.04 -10.26 -25.52
C LEU A 471 -15.27 -11.57 -25.27
N MET A 472 -13.94 -11.50 -25.06
CA MET A 472 -13.15 -12.68 -24.66
C MET A 472 -13.48 -13.16 -23.24
N HIS A 473 -14.19 -12.33 -22.46
CA HIS A 473 -14.61 -12.62 -21.10
C HIS A 473 -16.14 -12.73 -20.98
N LYS A 474 -16.81 -13.20 -22.04
CA LYS A 474 -18.28 -13.38 -22.08
C LYS A 474 -19.05 -12.09 -21.75
N GLY A 475 -18.47 -10.93 -22.07
CA GLY A 475 -19.04 -9.61 -21.81
C GLY A 475 -18.72 -9.03 -20.42
N ASP A 476 -17.93 -9.72 -19.60
CA ASP A 476 -17.51 -9.25 -18.28
C ASP A 476 -16.45 -8.14 -18.40
N LYS A 477 -16.92 -6.89 -18.30
CA LYS A 477 -16.07 -5.69 -18.36
C LYS A 477 -15.12 -5.57 -17.18
N GLU A 478 -15.51 -6.03 -15.99
CA GLU A 478 -14.66 -5.93 -14.80
C GLU A 478 -13.49 -6.90 -14.91
N ARG A 479 -13.77 -8.13 -15.35
CA ARG A 479 -12.73 -9.14 -15.62
C ARG A 479 -11.78 -8.68 -16.73
N ALA A 480 -12.31 -8.14 -17.83
CA ALA A 480 -11.51 -7.58 -18.91
C ALA A 480 -10.54 -6.49 -18.41
N LEU A 481 -11.04 -5.56 -17.58
CA LEU A 481 -10.24 -4.51 -16.97
C LEU A 481 -9.20 -5.07 -15.97
N GLU A 482 -9.48 -6.21 -15.32
CA GLU A 482 -8.55 -6.91 -14.44
C GLU A 482 -7.36 -7.46 -15.21
N ILE A 483 -7.65 -8.19 -16.29
CA ILE A 483 -6.61 -8.71 -17.19
C ILE A 483 -5.80 -7.57 -17.79
N GLN A 484 -6.45 -6.49 -18.25
CA GLN A 484 -5.78 -5.31 -18.79
C GLN A 484 -4.79 -4.65 -17.81
N ASP A 485 -5.18 -4.49 -16.54
CA ASP A 485 -4.29 -3.90 -15.52
C ASP A 485 -3.17 -4.89 -15.12
N ASN A 486 -3.43 -6.20 -15.08
CA ASN A 486 -2.40 -7.21 -14.88
C ASN A 486 -1.36 -7.18 -16.01
N PHE A 487 -1.81 -7.13 -17.27
CA PHE A 487 -0.92 -7.04 -18.43
C PHE A 487 -0.15 -5.74 -18.46
N THR A 488 -0.78 -4.61 -18.13
CA THR A 488 -0.07 -3.33 -17.96
C THR A 488 1.05 -3.45 -16.93
N GLY A 489 0.79 -4.13 -15.81
CA GLY A 489 1.78 -4.41 -14.77
C GLY A 489 2.95 -5.30 -15.22
N TYR A 490 2.75 -6.16 -16.22
CA TYR A 490 3.82 -6.97 -16.82
C TYR A 490 4.57 -6.21 -17.92
N LEU A 491 3.84 -5.56 -18.82
CA LEU A 491 4.36 -4.83 -19.98
C LEU A 491 5.19 -3.60 -19.61
N GLN A 492 4.92 -2.96 -18.46
CA GLN A 492 5.69 -1.79 -18.02
C GLN A 492 7.18 -2.08 -17.84
N TYR A 493 7.54 -3.33 -17.51
CA TYR A 493 8.94 -3.74 -17.41
C TYR A 493 9.64 -3.69 -18.76
N ASP A 494 8.91 -3.83 -19.86
CA ASP A 494 9.43 -3.78 -21.23
C ASP A 494 9.15 -2.42 -21.89
N GLY A 495 8.70 -1.42 -21.12
CA GLY A 495 8.45 -0.07 -21.62
C GLY A 495 7.13 0.09 -22.39
N TYR A 496 6.13 -0.77 -22.13
CA TYR A 496 4.80 -0.72 -22.75
C TYR A 496 3.68 -0.67 -21.70
N CYS A 497 2.50 -0.15 -22.06
CA CYS A 497 1.30 -0.14 -21.22
C CYS A 497 0.04 -0.08 -22.08
N PHE A 498 -1.12 -0.36 -21.50
CA PHE A 498 -2.39 -0.17 -22.20
C PHE A 498 -2.91 1.28 -22.09
N SER A 499 -3.36 1.83 -23.21
CA SER A 499 -4.18 3.04 -23.31
C SER A 499 -5.32 2.79 -24.28
N ASP A 500 -6.56 2.96 -23.81
CA ASP A 500 -7.77 2.86 -24.64
C ASP A 500 -7.87 1.55 -25.44
N GLY A 501 -7.50 0.43 -24.81
CA GLY A 501 -7.52 -0.91 -25.42
C GLY A 501 -6.30 -1.25 -26.27
N HIS A 502 -5.39 -0.29 -26.49
CA HIS A 502 -4.19 -0.49 -27.31
C HIS A 502 -2.90 -0.45 -26.49
N ILE A 503 -1.88 -1.17 -26.94
CA ILE A 503 -0.55 -1.16 -26.35
C ILE A 503 0.23 0.02 -26.89
N VAL A 504 0.65 0.91 -25.99
CA VAL A 504 1.45 2.09 -26.29
C VAL A 504 2.75 2.07 -25.48
N LYS A 505 3.74 2.86 -25.87
CA LYS A 505 4.95 3.05 -25.05
C LYS A 505 4.58 3.61 -23.69
N ALA A 506 5.18 3.04 -22.64
CA ALA A 506 4.88 3.40 -21.27
C ALA A 506 5.30 4.84 -20.97
N ILE A 507 4.36 5.62 -20.44
CA ILE A 507 4.59 6.95 -19.88
C ILE A 507 4.14 6.88 -18.42
N ASP A 508 4.89 7.48 -17.50
CA ASP A 508 4.65 7.43 -16.05
C ASP A 508 3.19 7.76 -15.66
N VAL A 509 2.54 8.64 -16.40
CA VAL A 509 1.14 9.04 -16.19
C VAL A 509 0.18 7.86 -16.39
N LEU A 510 0.40 7.03 -17.41
CA LEU A 510 -0.44 5.88 -17.73
C LEU A 510 -0.22 4.74 -16.74
N ILE A 511 1.04 4.51 -16.34
CA ILE A 511 1.39 3.53 -15.30
C ILE A 511 0.68 3.86 -13.99
N LYS A 512 0.82 5.11 -13.50
CA LYS A 512 0.17 5.55 -12.26
C LYS A 512 -1.35 5.44 -12.32
N LYS A 513 -1.95 5.71 -13.48
CA LYS A 513 -3.41 5.56 -13.68
C LYS A 513 -3.83 4.09 -13.52
N ALA A 514 -3.09 3.15 -14.09
CA ALA A 514 -3.36 1.72 -13.95
C ALA A 514 -3.15 1.22 -12.51
N GLU A 515 -2.08 1.66 -11.84
CA GLU A 515 -1.82 1.31 -10.43
C GLU A 515 -2.93 1.81 -9.50
N ASN A 516 -3.41 3.03 -9.69
CA ASN A 516 -4.50 3.60 -8.90
C ASN A 516 -5.79 2.78 -9.05
N ARG A 517 -6.18 2.42 -10.28
CA ARG A 517 -7.34 1.55 -10.53
C ARG A 517 -7.20 0.18 -9.87
N ARG A 518 -6.00 -0.40 -9.92
CA ARG A 518 -5.72 -1.69 -9.27
C ARG A 518 -5.87 -1.60 -7.75
N ASN A 519 -5.38 -0.53 -7.13
CA ASN A 519 -5.49 -0.31 -5.70
C ASN A 519 -6.94 -0.06 -5.26
N GLU A 520 -7.70 0.71 -6.03
CA GLU A 520 -9.12 0.96 -5.81
C GLU A 520 -9.93 -0.35 -5.86
N ARG A 521 -9.67 -1.22 -6.84
CA ARG A 521 -10.35 -2.53 -6.90
C ARG A 521 -10.03 -3.45 -5.72
N LYS A 522 -8.76 -3.50 -5.31
CA LYS A 522 -8.38 -4.27 -4.10
C LYS A 522 -9.08 -3.74 -2.85
N ARG A 523 -9.27 -2.44 -2.76
CA ARG A 523 -10.02 -1.81 -1.67
C ARG A 523 -11.50 -2.22 -1.73
N ASN A 524 -12.15 -2.11 -2.89
CA ASN A 524 -13.55 -2.50 -3.06
C ASN A 524 -13.76 -4.00 -2.81
N GLU A 525 -12.83 -4.86 -3.24
CA GLU A 525 -12.88 -6.31 -2.97
C GLU A 525 -12.76 -6.60 -1.47
N PHE A 526 -11.91 -5.83 -0.76
CA PHE A 526 -11.78 -5.94 0.69
C PHE A 526 -13.07 -5.50 1.40
N GLU A 527 -13.64 -4.35 1.03
CA GLU A 527 -14.90 -3.84 1.58
C GLU A 527 -16.05 -4.84 1.34
N ASN A 528 -16.19 -5.36 0.11
CA ASN A 528 -17.18 -6.38 -0.22
C ASN A 528 -17.01 -7.69 0.58
N LYS A 529 -15.77 -8.10 0.89
CA LYS A 529 -15.50 -9.28 1.73
C LYS A 529 -15.88 -9.04 3.19
N VAL A 530 -15.64 -7.83 3.70
CA VAL A 530 -16.05 -7.44 5.06
C VAL A 530 -17.57 -7.44 5.16
N ASP A 531 -18.28 -6.85 4.20
CA ASP A 531 -19.74 -6.81 4.20
C ASP A 531 -20.38 -8.20 4.11
N LYS A 532 -19.87 -9.07 3.23
CA LYS A 532 -20.32 -10.47 3.15
C LYS A 532 -20.05 -11.23 4.44
N GLY A 533 -18.89 -10.99 5.07
CA GLY A 533 -18.53 -11.59 6.35
C GLY A 533 -19.45 -11.14 7.48
N LEU A 534 -19.80 -9.85 7.54
CA LEU A 534 -20.74 -9.28 8.50
C LEU A 534 -22.15 -9.83 8.27
N HIS A 535 -22.62 -9.91 7.02
CA HIS A 535 -23.92 -10.51 6.72
C HIS A 535 -24.00 -11.99 7.10
N GLN A 536 -22.93 -12.77 6.87
CA GLN A 536 -22.89 -14.17 7.28
C GLN A 536 -22.94 -14.31 8.81
N LEU A 537 -22.17 -13.49 9.53
CA LEU A 537 -22.22 -13.43 11.00
C LEU A 537 -23.62 -13.07 11.51
N PHE A 538 -24.28 -12.10 10.88
CA PHE A 538 -25.63 -11.70 11.25
C PHE A 538 -26.65 -12.82 11.00
N HIS A 539 -26.53 -13.53 9.88
CA HIS A 539 -27.38 -14.66 9.53
C HIS A 539 -27.18 -15.83 10.52
N ASP A 540 -25.93 -16.14 10.88
CA ASP A 540 -25.59 -17.21 11.81
C ASP A 540 -26.08 -16.92 13.24
N VAL A 541 -26.07 -15.65 13.65
CA VAL A 541 -26.60 -15.21 14.96
C VAL A 541 -28.12 -15.22 15.00
N MET A 542 -28.79 -14.83 13.92
CA MET A 542 -30.25 -14.69 13.89
C MET A 542 -30.99 -16.00 13.60
N ILE A 543 -30.34 -16.99 12.98
CA ILE A 543 -30.97 -18.25 12.54
C ILE A 543 -30.36 -19.48 13.25
N GLY A 544 -29.50 -19.28 14.26
CA GLY A 544 -28.87 -20.34 15.04
C GLY A 544 -29.87 -21.27 15.78
N ASP A 545 -30.02 -22.47 15.24
CA ASP A 545 -30.92 -23.54 15.69
C ASP A 545 -30.58 -24.02 17.12
N SER A 546 -31.57 -24.00 18.00
CA SER A 546 -31.43 -24.12 19.47
C SER A 546 -31.30 -25.56 20.00
N THR A 547 -30.83 -26.50 19.20
CA THR A 547 -30.85 -27.93 19.53
C THR A 547 -29.47 -28.58 19.59
N LYS A 548 -28.66 -28.26 20.60
CA LYS A 548 -27.59 -29.16 21.06
C LYS A 548 -27.63 -29.37 22.57
N LYS A 549 -28.17 -30.54 22.95
CA LYS A 549 -28.18 -31.12 24.31
C LYS A 549 -26.76 -31.26 24.84
N SER A 550 -26.45 -30.61 25.96
CA SER A 550 -25.23 -30.84 26.73
C SER A 550 -25.42 -32.08 27.64
N ALA A 551 -24.42 -32.95 27.64
CA ALA A 551 -24.39 -34.16 28.44
C ALA A 551 -24.09 -33.83 29.91
N THR A 552 -24.89 -34.42 30.81
CA THR A 552 -24.81 -34.34 32.27
C THR A 552 -23.49 -34.90 32.81
N GLN A 553 -22.68 -34.07 33.44
CA GLN A 553 -21.58 -34.49 34.32
C GLN A 553 -22.01 -34.36 35.80
N ASN A 554 -21.65 -35.36 36.59
CA ASN A 554 -22.01 -35.49 38.00
C ASN A 554 -21.46 -34.33 38.86
N PRO A 555 -22.21 -33.86 39.87
CA PRO A 555 -21.83 -32.71 40.68
C PRO A 555 -20.61 -33.01 41.58
N ILE A 556 -19.65 -32.10 41.55
CA ILE A 556 -18.49 -32.09 42.44
C ILE A 556 -18.96 -31.60 43.82
N PRO A 557 -18.62 -32.28 44.93
CA PRO A 557 -19.04 -31.88 46.26
C PRO A 557 -18.37 -30.57 46.70
N ILE A 558 -19.19 -29.63 47.18
CA ILE A 558 -18.75 -28.35 47.75
C ILE A 558 -18.84 -28.48 49.28
N GLN A 559 -17.72 -28.27 49.99
CA GLN A 559 -17.72 -28.08 51.44
C GLN A 559 -17.55 -26.60 51.77
N ILE A 560 -18.41 -26.08 52.64
CA ILE A 560 -18.33 -24.72 53.17
C ILE A 560 -17.61 -24.80 54.52
N VAL A 561 -16.36 -24.34 54.57
CA VAL A 561 -15.62 -24.17 55.82
C VAL A 561 -15.55 -22.67 56.10
N SER A 562 -15.95 -22.25 57.31
CA SER A 562 -15.75 -20.91 57.86
C SER A 562 -16.20 -19.70 57.01
N GLY A 563 -17.32 -19.83 56.28
CA GLY A 563 -17.95 -18.68 55.59
C GLY A 563 -17.22 -18.21 54.34
N LYS A 564 -16.22 -18.96 53.85
CA LYS A 564 -15.63 -18.79 52.52
C LYS A 564 -15.84 -20.06 51.72
N MET A 565 -16.43 -19.91 50.53
CA MET A 565 -16.64 -21.02 49.60
C MET A 565 -15.33 -21.29 48.86
N GLU A 566 -14.48 -22.16 49.42
CA GLU A 566 -13.25 -22.60 48.77
C GLU A 566 -13.51 -23.94 48.08
N VAL A 567 -13.55 -23.93 46.75
CA VAL A 567 -13.60 -25.16 45.95
C VAL A 567 -12.16 -25.65 45.81
N GLU A 568 -11.81 -26.62 46.65
CA GLU A 568 -10.49 -27.24 46.67
C GLU A 568 -10.16 -27.79 45.27
N GLY A 569 -9.06 -27.31 44.68
CA GLY A 569 -8.65 -27.68 43.32
C GLY A 569 -9.12 -26.77 42.18
N LEU A 570 -10.02 -25.80 42.39
CA LEU A 570 -10.48 -24.90 41.31
C LEU A 570 -9.37 -23.97 40.81
N ARG A 571 -8.55 -23.42 41.71
CA ARG A 571 -7.45 -22.52 41.37
C ARG A 571 -6.32 -23.26 40.64
N SER A 572 -5.94 -24.43 41.16
CA SER A 572 -5.04 -25.39 40.49
C SER A 572 -5.59 -25.81 39.12
N GLY A 573 -6.89 -26.06 39.01
CA GLY A 573 -7.56 -26.38 37.75
C GLY A 573 -7.54 -25.24 36.74
N LEU A 574 -7.82 -24.00 37.16
CA LEU A 574 -7.81 -22.82 36.29
C LEU A 574 -6.39 -22.46 35.84
N GLU A 575 -5.39 -22.53 36.73
CA GLU A 575 -3.99 -22.33 36.37
C GLU A 575 -3.48 -23.42 35.42
N ALA A 576 -3.87 -24.68 35.64
CA ALA A 576 -3.56 -25.80 34.73
C ALA A 576 -4.27 -25.69 33.37
N ILE A 577 -5.46 -25.10 33.30
CA ILE A 577 -6.18 -24.84 32.05
C ILE A 577 -5.56 -23.66 31.30
N ALA A 578 -5.17 -22.59 32.00
CA ALA A 578 -4.53 -21.43 31.41
C ALA A 578 -3.15 -21.77 30.82
N THR A 579 -2.29 -22.46 31.58
CA THR A 579 -0.97 -22.90 31.07
C THR A 579 -1.07 -23.92 29.94
N LYS A 580 -2.02 -24.88 30.00
CA LYS A 580 -2.23 -25.82 28.88
C LYS A 580 -2.64 -25.15 27.57
N ASN A 581 -3.33 -24.00 27.63
CA ASN A 581 -3.82 -23.32 26.43
C ASN A 581 -2.77 -22.44 25.74
N GLU A 582 -1.73 -21.98 26.44
CA GLU A 582 -0.70 -21.11 25.85
C GLU A 582 0.42 -21.88 25.13
N GLU A 583 0.80 -23.07 25.63
CA GLU A 583 1.96 -23.84 25.11
C GLU A 583 1.90 -24.16 23.61
N ASN A 584 0.70 -24.33 23.03
CA ASN A 584 0.53 -24.72 21.62
C ASN A 584 0.16 -23.55 20.70
N THR A 585 0.31 -22.31 21.15
CA THR A 585 0.10 -21.16 20.28
C THR A 585 1.41 -20.65 19.70
N ILE A 586 1.37 -20.25 18.43
CA ILE A 586 2.43 -19.45 17.79
C ILE A 586 1.83 -18.08 17.50
N VAL A 587 2.52 -17.02 17.92
CA VAL A 587 2.15 -15.65 17.54
C VAL A 587 2.91 -15.29 16.27
N LYS A 588 2.18 -15.00 15.21
CA LYS A 588 2.74 -14.55 13.94
C LYS A 588 1.94 -13.36 13.42
N ASN A 589 2.60 -12.21 13.25
CA ASN A 589 1.97 -10.96 12.82
C ASN A 589 0.70 -10.59 13.59
N LYS A 590 0.79 -10.63 14.92
CA LYS A 590 -0.33 -10.37 15.84
C LYS A 590 -1.48 -11.40 15.76
N LYS A 591 -1.46 -12.34 14.81
CA LYS A 591 -2.39 -13.49 14.77
C LYS A 591 -1.85 -14.61 15.66
N ARG A 592 -2.70 -15.12 16.56
CA ARG A 592 -2.43 -16.31 17.37
C ARG A 592 -2.89 -17.54 16.60
N ILE A 593 -1.95 -18.39 16.20
CA ILE A 593 -2.21 -19.64 15.49
C ILE A 593 -2.15 -20.78 16.51
N ARG A 594 -3.24 -21.55 16.64
CA ARG A 594 -3.30 -22.73 17.52
C ARG A 594 -2.81 -23.96 16.77
N LEU A 595 -1.69 -24.53 17.21
CA LEU A 595 -1.18 -25.77 16.65
C LEU A 595 -1.99 -26.98 17.12
N PRO A 596 -2.06 -28.06 16.32
CA PRO A 596 -2.61 -29.34 16.77
C PRO A 596 -1.86 -29.87 17.99
N HIS A 597 -2.61 -30.44 18.94
CA HIS A 597 -2.03 -30.92 20.20
C HIS A 597 -1.66 -32.40 20.14
N PHE A 598 -0.36 -32.70 20.08
CA PHE A 598 0.18 -34.05 20.18
C PHE A 598 0.84 -34.30 21.54
N ASN A 599 0.83 -35.57 21.98
CA ASN A 599 1.60 -35.99 23.14
C ASN A 599 3.07 -36.19 22.72
N SER A 600 3.98 -36.32 23.70
CA SER A 600 5.38 -36.67 23.42
C SER A 600 5.42 -37.97 22.60
N THR A 601 5.90 -37.88 21.35
CA THR A 601 5.86 -38.98 20.38
C THR A 601 7.25 -39.25 19.82
N PRO A 602 7.76 -40.50 19.84
CA PRO A 602 9.01 -40.86 19.19
C PRO A 602 8.95 -40.56 17.68
N TRP A 603 10.05 -40.10 17.07
CA TRP A 603 10.05 -39.70 15.66
C TRP A 603 9.61 -40.80 14.69
N LYS A 604 9.89 -42.07 15.02
CA LYS A 604 9.45 -43.24 14.23
C LYS A 604 7.93 -43.41 14.15
N ASP A 605 7.18 -42.87 15.11
CA ASP A 605 5.72 -42.97 15.22
C ASP A 605 5.01 -41.70 14.72
N VAL A 606 5.77 -40.78 14.13
CA VAL A 606 5.27 -39.54 13.52
C VAL A 606 5.20 -39.71 12.01
N SER A 607 4.05 -39.36 11.41
CA SER A 607 3.91 -39.26 9.96
C SER A 607 3.19 -37.99 9.54
N ILE A 608 3.68 -37.32 8.50
CA ILE A 608 3.02 -36.18 7.86
C ILE A 608 2.74 -36.58 6.40
N ARG A 609 1.47 -36.62 6.03
CA ARG A 609 1.01 -36.91 4.66
C ARG A 609 0.44 -35.65 4.05
N PHE A 610 1.03 -35.18 2.96
CA PHE A 610 0.42 -34.13 2.16
C PHE A 610 -0.83 -34.68 1.48
N LEU A 611 -1.96 -33.99 1.66
CA LEU A 611 -3.21 -34.31 0.97
C LEU A 611 -3.20 -33.63 -0.40
N ASP A 612 -2.72 -32.38 -0.44
CA ASP A 612 -2.48 -31.57 -1.63
C ASP A 612 -1.28 -30.63 -1.36
N GLU A 613 -1.08 -29.59 -2.17
CA GLU A 613 0.02 -28.63 -1.97
C GLU A 613 -0.16 -27.67 -0.78
N ARG A 614 -1.36 -27.61 -0.19
CA ARG A 614 -1.75 -26.70 0.89
C ARG A 614 -2.04 -27.41 2.21
N ASN A 615 -2.57 -28.62 2.18
CA ASN A 615 -3.12 -29.36 3.31
C ASN A 615 -2.28 -30.60 3.64
N VAL A 616 -2.13 -30.89 4.93
CA VAL A 616 -1.46 -32.08 5.45
C VAL A 616 -2.33 -32.80 6.49
N LEU A 617 -2.24 -34.13 6.50
CA LEU A 617 -2.69 -35.00 7.55
C LEU A 617 -1.48 -35.40 8.42
N ILE A 618 -1.48 -34.97 9.68
CA ILE A 618 -0.42 -35.18 10.66
C ILE A 618 -0.86 -36.26 11.63
N LYS A 619 -0.04 -37.30 11.80
CA LYS A 619 -0.25 -38.38 12.77
C LYS A 619 0.90 -38.40 13.78
N GLY A 620 0.59 -38.44 15.06
CA GLY A 620 1.53 -38.62 16.15
C GLY A 620 0.99 -39.67 17.12
N GLY A 621 1.54 -40.89 17.06
CA GLY A 621 1.01 -42.04 17.80
C GLY A 621 -0.43 -42.37 17.37
N ASN A 622 -1.36 -42.32 18.31
CA ASN A 622 -2.78 -42.63 18.08
C ASN A 622 -3.63 -41.42 17.67
N LYS A 623 -3.05 -40.21 17.61
CA LYS A 623 -3.78 -38.99 17.24
C LYS A 623 -3.50 -38.62 15.78
N THR A 624 -4.54 -38.16 15.09
CA THR A 624 -4.48 -37.60 13.73
C THR A 624 -5.12 -36.22 13.72
N ALA A 625 -4.50 -35.28 13.00
CA ALA A 625 -5.03 -33.93 12.80
C ALA A 625 -4.76 -33.47 11.36
N THR A 626 -5.71 -32.73 10.78
CA THR A 626 -5.52 -32.04 9.49
C THR A 626 -5.16 -30.59 9.73
N ALA A 627 -4.20 -30.06 8.98
CA ALA A 627 -3.81 -28.65 9.02
C ALA A 627 -3.32 -28.19 7.65
N ASP A 628 -3.42 -26.90 7.39
CA ASP A 628 -2.83 -26.26 6.22
C ASP A 628 -1.53 -25.53 6.58
N TYR A 629 -0.86 -24.95 5.58
CA TYR A 629 0.35 -24.15 5.82
C TYR A 629 0.08 -22.92 6.70
N GLU A 630 -1.13 -22.38 6.73
CA GLU A 630 -1.48 -21.25 7.60
C GLU A 630 -1.62 -21.69 9.06
N GLY A 631 -2.35 -22.76 9.32
CA GLY A 631 -2.59 -23.35 10.63
C GLY A 631 -1.33 -23.92 11.29
N LEU A 632 -0.29 -24.23 10.51
CA LEU A 632 1.03 -24.58 11.03
C LEU A 632 1.99 -23.39 11.17
N GLY A 633 1.57 -22.17 10.81
CA GLY A 633 2.42 -20.99 10.87
C GLY A 633 3.46 -20.89 9.74
N PHE A 634 3.26 -21.64 8.66
CA PHE A 634 4.11 -21.64 7.46
C PHE A 634 3.64 -20.70 6.33
N SER A 635 2.70 -19.79 6.57
CA SER A 635 2.35 -18.72 5.62
C SER A 635 3.47 -17.69 5.42
N ASN A 636 3.49 -16.96 4.32
CA ASN A 636 4.28 -15.75 4.16
C ASN A 636 3.37 -14.55 4.39
N ASP A 637 3.74 -13.73 5.35
CA ASP A 637 2.99 -12.58 5.83
C ASP A 637 2.60 -11.57 4.75
N LYS A 638 3.44 -11.41 3.72
CA LYS A 638 3.19 -10.43 2.65
C LYS A 638 2.30 -10.97 1.54
N SER A 639 2.30 -12.29 1.32
CA SER A 639 1.67 -12.89 0.14
C SER A 639 0.54 -13.87 0.45
N ASN A 640 0.35 -14.24 1.73
CA ASN A 640 -0.48 -15.38 2.16
C ASN A 640 -0.16 -16.68 1.39
N LYS A 641 1.03 -16.80 0.78
CA LYS A 641 1.51 -18.04 0.13
C LYS A 641 2.35 -18.86 1.09
N PRO A 642 2.55 -20.17 0.86
CA PRO A 642 3.46 -20.95 1.67
C PRO A 642 4.89 -20.37 1.67
N ASN A 643 5.53 -20.35 2.83
CA ASN A 643 6.89 -19.86 2.97
C ASN A 643 7.94 -20.93 2.60
N LEU A 644 9.22 -20.57 2.69
CA LEU A 644 10.32 -21.47 2.34
C LEU A 644 10.37 -22.75 3.18
N MET A 645 9.90 -22.73 4.44
CA MET A 645 9.87 -23.93 5.30
C MET A 645 8.82 -24.95 4.83
N TRP A 646 7.63 -24.48 4.43
CA TRP A 646 6.61 -25.35 3.84
C TRP A 646 7.11 -26.00 2.55
N ASN A 647 7.64 -25.18 1.64
CA ASN A 647 8.15 -25.66 0.36
C ASN A 647 9.31 -26.65 0.56
N PHE A 648 10.15 -26.42 1.57
CA PHE A 648 11.22 -27.35 1.93
C PHE A 648 10.67 -28.69 2.42
N LEU A 649 9.68 -28.70 3.33
CA LEU A 649 9.00 -29.93 3.76
C LEU A 649 8.34 -30.65 2.59
N LEU A 650 7.61 -29.95 1.72
CA LEU A 650 6.97 -30.54 0.54
C LEU A 650 7.99 -31.16 -0.43
N GLN A 651 9.13 -30.51 -0.66
CA GLN A 651 10.20 -31.06 -1.49
C GLN A 651 10.85 -32.28 -0.85
N MET A 652 11.03 -32.30 0.48
CA MET A 652 11.49 -33.50 1.17
C MET A 652 10.47 -34.63 1.04
N ALA A 653 9.16 -34.35 1.11
CA ALA A 653 8.12 -35.34 0.94
C ALA A 653 8.19 -36.01 -0.45
N LYS A 654 8.40 -35.20 -1.50
CA LYS A 654 8.60 -35.68 -2.87
C LYS A 654 9.85 -36.54 -3.05
N ASN A 655 10.80 -36.46 -2.13
CA ASN A 655 12.06 -37.21 -2.12
C ASN A 655 12.14 -38.15 -0.91
N ASN A 656 11.02 -38.77 -0.51
CA ASN A 656 10.97 -39.79 0.56
C ASN A 656 11.55 -39.34 1.92
N GLY A 657 11.38 -38.07 2.27
CA GLY A 657 11.86 -37.49 3.54
C GLY A 657 13.31 -37.02 3.51
N GLU A 658 13.93 -36.92 2.32
CA GLU A 658 15.31 -36.48 2.13
C GLU A 658 15.38 -35.22 1.25
N THR A 659 16.41 -34.39 1.43
CA THR A 659 16.74 -33.36 0.44
C THR A 659 17.53 -33.96 -0.71
N LYS A 660 17.53 -33.32 -1.89
CA LYS A 660 18.55 -33.59 -2.91
C LYS A 660 19.96 -33.43 -2.30
N PRO A 661 20.99 -34.14 -2.79
CA PRO A 661 22.37 -33.98 -2.33
C PRO A 661 22.79 -32.51 -2.29
N ILE A 662 23.26 -32.05 -1.13
CA ILE A 662 23.64 -30.65 -0.92
C ILE A 662 25.16 -30.56 -1.04
N GLN A 663 25.64 -29.63 -1.87
CA GLN A 663 27.07 -29.38 -2.03
C GLN A 663 27.66 -28.85 -0.71
N SER A 664 28.87 -29.33 -0.37
CA SER A 664 29.62 -28.82 0.77
C SER A 664 30.47 -27.63 0.32
N PRO A 665 30.47 -26.50 1.05
CA PRO A 665 29.79 -26.25 2.33
C PRO A 665 28.28 -26.02 2.17
N VAL A 666 27.49 -26.54 3.13
CA VAL A 666 26.02 -26.35 3.12
C VAL A 666 25.68 -24.86 3.19
N PRO A 667 24.85 -24.34 2.27
CA PRO A 667 24.41 -22.95 2.30
C PRO A 667 23.70 -22.58 3.61
N ASP A 668 23.99 -21.40 4.16
CA ASP A 668 23.48 -20.99 5.48
C ASP A 668 21.95 -20.82 5.51
N ASN A 669 21.34 -20.42 4.38
CA ASN A 669 19.89 -20.38 4.26
C ASN A 669 19.24 -21.76 4.48
N VAL A 670 19.84 -22.83 3.94
CA VAL A 670 19.35 -24.20 4.13
C VAL A 670 19.54 -24.65 5.58
N LYS A 671 20.68 -24.32 6.22
CA LYS A 671 20.89 -24.59 7.67
C LYS A 671 19.82 -23.91 8.53
N GLN A 672 19.50 -22.65 8.23
CA GLN A 672 18.47 -21.90 8.95
C GLN A 672 17.08 -22.50 8.74
N ILE A 673 16.73 -22.92 7.53
CA ILE A 673 15.45 -23.59 7.25
C ILE A 673 15.36 -24.92 8.02
N LYS A 674 16.42 -25.75 7.98
CA LYS A 674 16.50 -27.00 8.74
C LYS A 674 16.32 -26.75 10.24
N ARG A 675 17.01 -25.76 10.81
CA ARG A 675 16.88 -25.42 12.24
C ARG A 675 15.44 -25.06 12.61
N LYS A 676 14.81 -24.16 11.84
CA LYS A 676 13.42 -23.75 12.13
C LYS A 676 12.42 -24.89 11.99
N ILE A 677 12.61 -25.79 11.02
CA ILE A 677 11.78 -27.00 10.89
C ILE A 677 12.00 -27.93 12.09
N SER A 678 13.26 -28.10 12.52
CA SER A 678 13.59 -28.90 13.71
C SER A 678 12.88 -28.36 14.96
N ASP A 679 13.01 -27.05 15.23
CA ASP A 679 12.37 -26.39 16.37
C ASP A 679 10.83 -26.51 16.31
N PHE A 680 10.26 -26.34 15.12
CA PHE A 680 8.82 -26.51 14.90
C PHE A 680 8.35 -27.94 15.21
N LEU A 681 9.03 -28.96 14.69
CA LEU A 681 8.68 -30.36 14.92
C LEU A 681 8.83 -30.75 16.40
N LYS A 682 9.92 -30.31 17.05
CA LYS A 682 10.15 -30.53 18.49
C LYS A 682 9.01 -29.96 19.34
N LYS A 683 8.60 -28.72 19.02
CA LYS A 683 7.46 -28.06 19.67
C LYS A 683 6.15 -28.79 19.40
N LEU A 684 5.87 -29.16 18.14
CA LEU A 684 4.61 -29.79 17.74
C LEU A 684 4.38 -31.15 18.41
N PHE A 685 5.44 -31.96 18.55
CA PHE A 685 5.36 -33.33 19.08
C PHE A 685 5.89 -33.49 20.51
N LYS A 686 6.17 -32.38 21.21
CA LYS A 686 6.73 -32.37 22.58
C LYS A 686 7.90 -33.37 22.72
N ASN A 687 8.82 -33.33 21.78
CA ASN A 687 9.97 -34.23 21.71
C ASN A 687 11.24 -33.40 21.50
N ASP A 688 12.14 -33.39 22.48
CA ASP A 688 13.32 -32.52 22.49
C ASP A 688 14.50 -33.08 21.68
N THR A 689 14.40 -34.32 21.20
CA THR A 689 15.47 -34.98 20.43
C THR A 689 15.51 -34.48 18.97
N GLU A 690 16.66 -34.58 18.30
CA GLU A 690 16.80 -34.07 16.93
C GLU A 690 15.98 -34.88 15.91
N PRO A 691 15.03 -34.27 15.15
CA PRO A 691 14.19 -34.95 14.16
C PRO A 691 14.92 -35.25 12.84
N PHE A 692 16.16 -34.77 12.65
CA PHE A 692 16.99 -35.08 11.49
C PHE A 692 18.08 -36.09 11.86
N PHE A 693 18.49 -36.90 10.89
CA PHE A 693 19.75 -37.66 10.96
C PHE A 693 20.95 -36.71 10.82
N ASP A 694 22.14 -37.19 11.20
CA ASP A 694 23.36 -36.40 11.03
C ASP A 694 23.68 -36.22 9.54
N PHE A 695 24.11 -35.01 9.18
CA PHE A 695 24.37 -34.64 7.79
C PHE A 695 25.66 -35.29 7.25
N SER A 696 26.59 -35.59 8.15
CA SER A 696 27.92 -36.13 7.85
C SER A 696 27.88 -37.45 7.06
N GLU A 697 26.89 -38.30 7.30
CA GLU A 697 26.78 -39.63 6.70
C GLU A 697 26.23 -39.63 5.27
N SER A 698 25.22 -38.79 4.99
CA SER A 698 24.44 -38.87 3.75
C SER A 698 24.63 -37.70 2.79
N LYS A 699 25.29 -36.61 3.23
CA LYS A 699 25.34 -35.32 2.50
C LYS A 699 23.96 -34.79 2.10
N THR A 700 22.91 -35.23 2.80
CA THR A 700 21.52 -34.79 2.65
C THR A 700 20.95 -34.51 4.03
N TYR A 701 19.90 -33.69 4.11
CA TYR A 701 19.08 -33.64 5.31
C TYR A 701 17.98 -34.69 5.18
N LYS A 702 18.03 -35.72 6.05
CA LYS A 702 17.02 -36.77 6.15
C LYS A 702 16.22 -36.62 7.44
N LEU A 703 14.90 -36.64 7.34
CA LEU A 703 14.00 -36.64 8.50
C LEU A 703 13.85 -38.06 9.09
N LYS A 704 13.72 -38.15 10.41
CA LYS A 704 13.42 -39.40 11.15
C LYS A 704 11.94 -39.78 11.15
N ILE A 705 11.08 -38.87 10.66
CA ILE A 705 9.62 -39.07 10.55
C ILE A 705 9.26 -39.59 9.15
N ILE A 706 8.07 -40.19 9.02
CA ILE A 706 7.55 -40.62 7.71
C ILE A 706 6.90 -39.42 7.02
N LEU A 707 7.41 -39.04 5.85
CA LEU A 707 6.90 -37.90 5.07
C LEU A 707 6.37 -38.41 3.73
N ILE A 708 5.07 -38.25 3.49
CA ILE A 708 4.37 -38.80 2.31
C ILE A 708 3.98 -37.62 1.39
N PRO A 709 4.38 -37.62 0.10
CA PRO A 709 4.02 -36.55 -0.84
C PRO A 709 2.50 -36.56 -1.13
N PRO A 710 1.96 -35.47 -1.70
CA PRO A 710 0.59 -35.48 -2.17
C PRO A 710 0.43 -36.59 -3.20
N VAL A 711 -0.67 -37.33 -3.11
CA VAL A 711 -1.06 -38.24 -4.18
C VAL A 711 -1.37 -37.33 -5.36
N VAL A 712 -0.42 -37.20 -6.28
CA VAL A 712 -0.77 -36.75 -7.61
C VAL A 712 -1.68 -37.85 -8.09
N GLU A 713 -2.99 -37.58 -8.14
CA GLU A 713 -3.86 -38.28 -9.06
C GLU A 713 -3.23 -38.00 -10.43
N ASN A 714 -2.21 -38.80 -10.77
CA ASN A 714 -1.88 -39.06 -12.14
C ASN A 714 -3.22 -39.47 -12.68
N GLU A 715 -3.81 -38.58 -13.48
CA GLU A 715 -4.99 -38.85 -14.27
C GLU A 715 -4.92 -40.33 -14.58
N LYS A 716 -5.87 -41.07 -14.01
CA LYS A 716 -6.13 -42.40 -14.47
C LYS A 716 -6.41 -42.21 -15.96
N ASN A 717 -5.36 -42.33 -16.77
CA ASN A 717 -5.39 -42.95 -18.09
C ASN A 717 -5.79 -44.43 -17.86
N GLU A 718 -6.86 -44.67 -17.11
CA GLU A 718 -7.78 -45.75 -17.39
C GLU A 718 -8.35 -45.35 -18.73
N ASP A 719 -7.75 -45.93 -19.75
CA ASP A 719 -8.21 -45.97 -21.11
C ASP A 719 -9.58 -46.65 -21.17
N ASN A 720 -10.59 -46.03 -20.56
CA ASN A 720 -11.98 -46.53 -20.51
C ASN A 720 -12.63 -46.58 -21.90
N LEU A 721 -11.93 -46.08 -22.93
CA LEU A 721 -12.35 -46.12 -24.32
C LEU A 721 -11.49 -47.07 -25.18
N GLY A 722 -10.49 -47.76 -24.61
CA GLY A 722 -9.62 -48.68 -25.36
C GLY A 722 -8.83 -48.02 -26.50
N ILE A 723 -8.57 -46.72 -26.40
CA ILE A 723 -7.89 -45.92 -27.43
C ILE A 723 -6.44 -46.38 -27.62
N LYS A 724 -5.78 -46.86 -26.56
CA LYS A 724 -4.41 -47.39 -26.65
C LYS A 724 -4.40 -48.75 -27.36
N ASP A 725 -5.34 -49.63 -27.03
CA ASP A 725 -5.51 -50.91 -27.73
C ASP A 725 -5.90 -50.69 -29.21
N TYR A 726 -6.74 -49.70 -29.50
CA TYR A 726 -7.09 -49.31 -30.88
C TYR A 726 -5.90 -48.75 -31.65
N LEU A 727 -5.05 -47.93 -31.02
CA LEU A 727 -3.84 -47.40 -31.65
C LEU A 727 -2.80 -48.50 -31.90
N ASP A 728 -2.66 -49.47 -31.01
CA ASP A 728 -1.77 -50.63 -31.20
C ASP A 728 -2.31 -51.61 -32.28
N GLU A 729 -3.63 -51.75 -32.42
CA GLU A 729 -4.25 -52.55 -33.50
C GLU A 729 -4.23 -51.85 -34.88
N THR A 730 -4.31 -50.52 -34.93
CA THR A 730 -4.43 -49.77 -36.20
C THR A 730 -3.12 -49.20 -36.72
N MET A 731 -2.09 -49.08 -35.88
CA MET A 731 -0.74 -48.72 -36.31
C MET A 731 -0.05 -49.96 -36.89
N VAL A 732 -0.39 -50.30 -38.13
CA VAL A 732 0.32 -51.30 -38.92
C VAL A 732 1.80 -50.90 -39.03
N SER A 733 2.67 -51.71 -38.43
CA SER A 733 4.13 -51.65 -38.55
C SER A 733 4.60 -52.06 -39.95
N LYS A 734 4.30 -51.22 -40.95
CA LYS A 734 4.92 -51.28 -42.28
C LYS A 734 5.25 -49.87 -42.75
N TYR A 735 6.34 -49.33 -42.22
CA TYR A 735 7.18 -48.43 -43.01
C TYR A 735 8.39 -49.24 -43.43
N GLU A 736 8.37 -49.70 -44.69
CA GLU A 736 9.56 -50.20 -45.37
C GLU A 736 10.57 -49.05 -45.46
N GLU A 737 11.79 -49.30 -44.98
CA GLU A 737 12.88 -48.35 -45.09
C GLU A 737 13.20 -48.07 -46.58
N PRO A 738 13.38 -46.80 -46.97
CA PRO A 738 13.77 -46.48 -48.33
C PRO A 738 15.20 -46.95 -48.58
N LYS A 739 15.38 -47.80 -49.58
CA LYS A 739 16.70 -48.21 -50.08
C LYS A 739 17.45 -46.99 -50.59
N ASN A 740 18.66 -46.81 -50.06
CA ASN A 740 19.72 -46.00 -50.66
C ASN A 740 19.84 -46.32 -52.16
N ASN A 741 19.69 -45.31 -52.99
CA ASN A 741 20.29 -45.28 -54.31
C ASN A 741 21.16 -44.03 -54.40
N ASP A 742 22.47 -44.26 -54.36
CA ASP A 742 23.45 -43.41 -55.02
C ASP A 742 23.18 -43.47 -56.53
N ASP A 743 22.80 -42.34 -57.11
CA ASP A 743 23.26 -41.82 -58.41
C ASP A 743 22.29 -40.71 -58.87
N TRP A 744 22.90 -39.60 -59.31
CA TRP A 744 22.42 -38.39 -59.99
C TRP A 744 22.55 -37.08 -59.20
#